data_AF-A0A2A5VQ93-F1
#
_entry.id   AF-A0A2A5VQ93-F1
#
_cell.length_a   1.000
_cell.length_b   1.000
_cell.length_c   1.000
_cell.angle_alpha   90.00
_cell.angle_beta   90.00
_cell.angle_gamma   90.00
#
_symmetry.space_group_name_H-M   'P 1'
#
loop_
_entity.id
_entity.type
_entity.pdbx_description
1 polymer ?
#
loop_
_entity_poly.entity_id
_entity_poly.type
_entity_poly.pdbx_seq_one_letter_code
_entity_poly.pdbx_strand_id
1 'polypeptide(L)'
;VADYNGEDLDGDVSGIITEFSGNEDEGREGHEHPQAAHIEDDIERSGLGSTWGASHSDVLPQDGGLADVITTGTTESGLEFEFMRQMPLPGTAGCARSEGSGGGDYASIGWDYNEFRYWDDDLEQDVYYDKPDLDTLTINWGDGSEEYEYRYGQDDDYREDGWEGHSYADNGDYWIQVTYTPTDGYSPVTHSLNYLVGDEESGFAEYDDESEESYTTGWIEKGWCDLDGDQSATPNPEIIDAFLTNGPFEVMDEQIFTSNADGMVTMTATPSLPGAYISIVQTKYLRDGVEMTGLGMNLGAATAASISLGGDLVEETTFAGIPVYSATPDGANPVNIQVTTSGMGDEEYNAMLMLMPMPLNVPFPDIDEDAWGEPQSHDLEFQQGVTARNQEVFIEAPISLVASLIMEEGELWPTAITFGLVLNDPGTLTFDGTLGPGQTTNIALDEEYGVASRILAVATPEVGLDPASVDLSAFTELLYGDVIREGELGWVNMEENLEATCEEFRVWNEDRWDEGVQSNVRMSLRDDSNEFVHTTAYTPNAILTDENGNTIEPTSDWNKEDWEEDYHANFNLDPGLYTLAVDSGEMRFEVAIEENEDGWEDMNIDPDQDDVCSNEWEETEEQIYDLFDEVFGSLDSIAWGQGSSADLHLSDLSAPQDDYTVIAIAQIGEGEDATIMAALDSKVAEPNPEPPEMMNMTLSFSPANPLPGDVVQITATDGETGQPIDDLSAVLIRNNITLFGLITDEDGQVSFGVTEGTILIRFSGEMYNTKELTIVVTSEGTDLEDGDDLPVDTDGDGVIDSEDAFPNDATESDDCDGDGIGNNADDDDAVCDPNDYLGPSGPDAVPGCMDSTALNYNSAANENDGTCEYAEDNTPINNGNQTNTTGDQTEEGGSDEESSSSSGSNMVTIGIAAGVVIAAMLGITAVVLYMRGRSDEDDWAEEPVNMIAAQDRMFDSGPSGPTPTMRGEMQDGYEVLEYPAGSGSWWYRDSASGKWVEWV
;
A
#
# COMPACT_ATOMS: atom_id res chain seq x y z
N VAL A 1 14.49 12.74 19.72
CA VAL A 1 14.32 12.88 21.20
C VAL A 1 13.21 13.86 21.57
N ALA A 2 12.06 13.42 22.10
CA ALA A 2 11.02 14.32 22.64
C ALA A 2 10.99 14.22 24.18
N ASP A 3 11.72 15.11 24.84
CA ASP A 3 11.80 15.20 26.30
C ASP A 3 10.57 15.98 26.83
N TYR A 4 9.47 15.28 27.13
CA TYR A 4 8.23 15.91 27.59
C TYR A 4 8.41 16.51 28.99
N ASN A 5 8.23 17.82 29.12
CA ASN A 5 8.35 18.50 30.41
C ASN A 5 6.98 18.62 31.09
N GLY A 6 6.98 18.98 32.39
CA GLY A 6 5.76 19.04 33.20
C GLY A 6 4.75 20.10 32.80
N GLU A 7 5.12 20.99 31.89
CA GLU A 7 4.25 22.00 31.31
C GLU A 7 3.54 21.51 30.04
N ASP A 8 3.96 20.37 29.45
CA ASP A 8 3.41 19.81 28.21
C ASP A 8 2.39 18.68 28.44
N LEU A 9 1.97 18.43 29.69
CA LEU A 9 1.14 17.29 30.09
C LEU A 9 -0.28 17.72 30.49
N ASP A 10 -1.30 17.03 29.99
CA ASP A 10 -2.70 17.23 30.39
C ASP A 10 -2.99 16.56 31.74
N GLY A 11 -2.31 17.07 32.76
CA GLY A 11 -2.69 16.88 34.16
C GLY A 11 -2.32 15.55 34.78
N ASP A 12 -2.48 14.40 34.12
CA ASP A 12 -2.33 13.07 34.74
C ASP A 12 -1.24 12.21 34.05
N VAL A 13 -0.26 11.77 34.83
CA VAL A 13 0.73 10.76 34.45
C VAL A 13 0.61 9.58 35.39
N SER A 14 0.52 8.36 34.86
CA SER A 14 0.54 7.11 35.63
C SER A 14 1.90 6.45 35.56
N GLY A 15 2.22 5.70 36.61
CA GLY A 15 3.40 4.86 36.73
C GLY A 15 3.00 3.49 37.25
N ILE A 16 3.42 2.43 36.58
CA ILE A 16 3.27 1.04 37.01
C ILE A 16 4.67 0.53 37.32
N ILE A 17 4.85 -0.07 38.50
CA ILE A 17 6.07 -0.78 38.85
C ILE A 17 5.70 -2.26 38.92
N THR A 18 6.30 -3.06 38.04
CA THR A 18 6.01 -4.49 37.87
C THR A 18 7.28 -5.34 37.98
N GLU A 19 7.12 -6.65 37.84
CA GLU A 19 8.21 -7.61 37.85
C GLU A 19 9.27 -7.26 36.79
N PHE A 20 10.53 -7.60 37.08
CA PHE A 20 11.64 -7.34 36.16
C PHE A 20 11.53 -8.33 34.99
N SER A 21 11.39 -7.81 33.76
CA SER A 21 11.21 -8.65 32.56
C SER A 21 12.52 -9.26 32.04
N GLY A 22 13.65 -8.59 32.27
CA GLY A 22 14.94 -9.04 31.72
C GLY A 22 15.13 -8.53 30.28
N ASN A 23 15.85 -9.27 29.44
CA ASN A 23 16.03 -8.92 28.04
C ASN A 23 15.82 -10.19 27.20
N GLU A 24 14.68 -10.25 26.52
CA GLU A 24 14.25 -11.43 25.73
C GLU A 24 15.15 -11.63 24.50
N ASP A 25 15.61 -10.55 23.87
CA ASP A 25 16.50 -10.59 22.70
C ASP A 25 17.88 -11.22 22.98
N GLU A 26 18.37 -11.13 24.22
CA GLU A 26 19.61 -11.77 24.68
C GLU A 26 19.37 -13.11 25.41
N GLY A 27 18.12 -13.62 25.42
CA GLY A 27 17.74 -14.85 26.11
C GLY A 27 17.88 -14.76 27.63
N ARG A 28 17.68 -13.58 28.21
CA ARG A 28 17.83 -13.31 29.66
C ARG A 28 16.49 -13.04 30.31
N GLU A 29 15.86 -14.08 30.84
CA GLU A 29 14.59 -13.92 31.53
C GLU A 29 14.76 -13.22 32.90
N GLY A 30 13.92 -12.22 33.16
CA GLY A 30 14.10 -11.36 34.33
C GLY A 30 13.90 -12.06 35.67
N HIS A 31 13.10 -13.13 35.73
CA HIS A 31 12.93 -13.93 36.95
C HIS A 31 14.20 -14.71 37.35
N GLU A 32 15.17 -14.88 36.44
CA GLU A 32 16.44 -15.52 36.73
C GLU A 32 17.46 -14.56 37.35
N HIS A 33 17.19 -13.25 37.27
CA HIS A 33 18.12 -12.26 37.75
C HIS A 33 18.23 -12.30 39.29
N PRO A 34 19.43 -12.51 39.86
CA PRO A 34 19.59 -12.73 41.30
C PRO A 34 19.28 -11.51 42.18
N GLN A 35 19.12 -10.33 41.57
CA GLN A 35 18.75 -9.09 42.24
C GLN A 35 17.40 -8.52 41.74
N ALA A 36 16.57 -9.31 41.03
CA ALA A 36 15.19 -8.92 40.70
C ALA A 36 14.35 -8.68 41.96
N ALA A 37 13.49 -7.67 41.91
CA ALA A 37 12.55 -7.38 42.99
C ALA A 37 11.39 -8.37 42.94
N HIS A 38 11.06 -8.96 44.09
CA HIS A 38 9.87 -9.81 44.19
C HIS A 38 8.60 -8.96 44.32
N ILE A 39 7.86 -8.82 43.23
CA ILE A 39 6.62 -8.03 43.14
C ILE A 39 5.45 -8.99 42.86
N GLU A 40 4.55 -9.18 43.83
CA GLU A 40 3.41 -10.13 43.68
C GLU A 40 2.21 -9.53 42.93
N ASP A 41 2.05 -8.20 43.00
CA ASP A 41 0.97 -7.44 42.37
C ASP A 41 1.56 -6.11 41.88
N ASP A 42 1.18 -5.66 40.68
CA ASP A 42 1.64 -4.39 40.11
C ASP A 42 1.35 -3.20 41.02
N ILE A 43 2.34 -2.30 41.12
CA ILE A 43 2.24 -1.11 41.97
C ILE A 43 1.91 0.10 41.09
N GLU A 44 0.62 0.38 40.95
CA GLU A 44 0.14 1.56 40.22
C GLU A 44 0.25 2.85 41.05
N ARG A 45 0.71 3.92 40.40
CA ARG A 45 0.80 5.27 40.95
C ARG A 45 0.32 6.28 39.91
N SER A 46 -0.26 7.37 40.38
CA SER A 46 -0.62 8.51 39.54
C SER A 46 -0.03 9.79 40.12
N GLY A 47 0.42 10.66 39.25
CA GLY A 47 1.02 11.96 39.52
C GLY A 47 0.31 13.06 38.76
N LEU A 48 0.57 14.31 39.17
CA LEU A 48 0.07 15.50 38.48
C LEU A 48 1.24 16.21 37.76
N GLY A 49 1.11 16.48 36.47
CA GLY A 49 2.20 17.03 35.63
C GLY A 49 3.31 16.01 35.35
N SER A 50 4.56 16.42 35.10
CA SER A 50 5.67 15.49 34.73
C SER A 50 6.21 14.61 35.83
N THR A 51 5.51 14.51 36.96
CA THR A 51 6.03 13.77 38.10
C THR A 51 4.93 12.95 38.74
N TRP A 52 5.06 11.65 38.63
CA TRP A 52 4.59 10.71 39.63
C TRP A 52 5.79 10.28 40.48
N GLY A 53 5.55 9.72 41.66
CA GLY A 53 6.65 9.30 42.52
C GLY A 53 6.23 8.24 43.54
N ALA A 54 7.11 7.28 43.75
CA ALA A 54 6.99 6.27 44.80
C ALA A 54 8.15 6.45 45.79
N SER A 55 7.84 6.54 47.09
CA SER A 55 8.87 6.54 48.13
C SER A 55 8.95 5.18 48.81
N HIS A 56 10.10 4.87 49.41
CA HIS A 56 10.33 3.60 50.13
C HIS A 56 9.32 3.34 51.28
N SER A 57 8.51 4.34 51.70
CA SER A 57 7.42 4.14 52.66
C SER A 57 6.09 3.69 52.05
N ASP A 58 6.00 3.61 50.73
CA ASP A 58 4.76 3.56 49.96
C ASP A 58 4.59 2.25 49.19
N VAL A 59 4.83 1.10 49.84
CA VAL A 59 4.54 -0.27 49.33
C VAL A 59 5.67 -0.89 48.46
N LEU A 60 6.76 -0.19 48.19
CA LEU A 60 7.93 -0.78 47.52
C LEU A 60 8.62 -1.87 48.39
N PRO A 61 9.25 -2.89 47.77
CA PRO A 61 10.04 -3.89 48.49
C PRO A 61 11.11 -3.25 49.38
N GLN A 62 11.14 -3.61 50.67
CA GLN A 62 12.08 -3.02 51.65
C GLN A 62 13.54 -3.39 51.36
N ASP A 63 13.75 -4.53 50.71
CA ASP A 63 15.06 -5.04 50.33
C ASP A 63 15.55 -4.48 48.99
N GLY A 64 14.74 -3.66 48.30
CA GLY A 64 15.01 -3.19 46.95
C GLY A 64 14.83 -4.30 45.90
N GLY A 65 15.60 -4.21 44.82
CA GLY A 65 15.62 -5.09 43.66
C GLY A 65 15.49 -4.33 42.35
N LEU A 66 15.71 -5.00 41.22
CA LEU A 66 15.41 -4.50 39.88
C LEU A 66 13.91 -4.66 39.60
N ALA A 67 13.32 -3.71 38.90
CA ALA A 67 11.93 -3.76 38.49
C ALA A 67 11.74 -2.97 37.19
N ASP A 68 10.66 -3.30 36.48
CA ASP A 68 10.23 -2.54 35.31
C ASP A 68 9.35 -1.39 35.78
N VAL A 69 9.64 -0.20 35.27
CA VAL A 69 8.91 1.02 35.59
C VAL A 69 8.31 1.57 34.31
N ILE A 70 7.02 1.31 34.14
CA ILE A 70 6.21 1.77 33.01
C ILE A 70 5.58 3.10 33.40
N THR A 71 5.81 4.15 32.62
CA THR A 71 5.17 5.45 32.81
C THR A 71 4.33 5.79 31.60
N THR A 72 3.08 6.11 31.85
CA THR A 72 2.11 6.48 30.82
C THR A 72 1.57 7.88 31.07
N GLY A 73 1.26 8.62 30.02
CA GLY A 73 0.64 9.93 30.16
C GLY A 73 0.10 10.47 28.84
N THR A 74 -0.57 11.61 28.93
CA THR A 74 -1.12 12.32 27.78
C THR A 74 -0.59 13.74 27.74
N THR A 75 -0.09 14.17 26.58
CA THR A 75 0.38 15.54 26.39
C THR A 75 -0.79 16.53 26.25
N GLU A 76 -0.55 17.84 26.41
CA GLU A 76 -1.53 18.90 26.10
C GLU A 76 -1.98 18.89 24.62
N SER A 77 -1.21 18.23 23.74
CA SER A 77 -1.55 18.04 22.33
C SER A 77 -2.39 16.79 22.05
N GLY A 78 -2.59 15.90 23.03
CA GLY A 78 -3.35 14.65 22.89
C GLY A 78 -2.52 13.43 22.45
N LEU A 79 -1.19 13.47 22.55
CA LEU A 79 -0.37 12.28 22.32
C LEU A 79 -0.38 11.42 23.59
N GLU A 80 -0.75 10.16 23.46
CA GLU A 80 -0.55 9.16 24.50
C GLU A 80 0.89 8.63 24.35
N PHE A 81 1.62 8.57 25.46
CA PHE A 81 2.96 8.00 25.48
C PHE A 81 3.07 6.95 26.58
N GLU A 82 3.92 5.98 26.33
CA GLU A 82 4.36 4.97 27.29
C GLU A 82 5.88 4.86 27.21
N PHE A 83 6.55 4.90 28.36
CA PHE A 83 7.95 4.49 28.45
C PHE A 83 8.08 3.41 29.51
N MET A 84 8.71 2.29 29.17
CA MET A 84 9.15 1.28 30.12
C MET A 84 10.64 1.48 30.37
N ARG A 85 11.06 1.45 31.63
CA ARG A 85 12.48 1.48 31.97
C ARG A 85 12.79 0.52 33.10
N GLN A 86 13.81 -0.29 32.90
CA GLN A 86 14.35 -1.14 33.94
C GLN A 86 15.24 -0.31 34.88
N MET A 87 15.01 -0.43 36.18
CA MET A 87 15.79 0.35 37.14
C MET A 87 15.92 -0.31 38.51
N PRO A 88 17.01 -0.01 39.25
CA PRO A 88 17.14 -0.42 40.64
C PRO A 88 16.24 0.41 41.55
N LEU A 89 15.35 -0.25 42.29
CA LEU A 89 14.49 0.39 43.28
C LEU A 89 15.29 0.94 44.49
N PRO A 90 14.73 1.89 45.26
CA PRO A 90 15.40 2.40 46.45
C PRO A 90 15.71 1.30 47.48
N GLY A 91 16.99 1.08 47.77
CA GLY A 91 17.46 0.05 48.70
C GLY A 91 18.26 -1.08 48.03
N THR A 92 18.28 -1.12 46.69
CA THR A 92 19.06 -2.09 45.91
C THR A 92 20.56 -1.89 46.14
N ALA A 93 21.28 -2.99 46.35
CA ALA A 93 22.74 -2.99 46.36
C ALA A 93 23.30 -2.69 44.95
N GLY A 94 24.59 -2.41 44.81
CA GLY A 94 25.25 -2.42 43.50
C GLY A 94 25.08 -3.75 42.76
N CYS A 95 25.31 -3.72 41.45
CA CYS A 95 25.30 -4.91 40.60
C CYS A 95 26.38 -5.89 41.07
N ALA A 96 25.96 -7.01 41.64
CA ALA A 96 26.82 -8.10 42.03
C ALA A 96 26.87 -9.12 40.90
N ARG A 97 28.06 -9.40 40.38
CA ARG A 97 28.30 -10.46 39.39
C ARG A 97 29.26 -11.48 39.97
N SER A 98 28.89 -12.76 39.91
CA SER A 98 29.77 -13.87 40.29
C SER A 98 30.03 -14.73 39.08
N GLU A 99 31.30 -15.04 38.85
CA GLU A 99 31.75 -15.91 37.78
C GLU A 99 32.39 -17.15 38.39
N GLY A 100 32.16 -18.31 37.81
CA GLY A 100 32.78 -19.56 38.22
C GLY A 100 33.61 -20.12 37.08
N SER A 101 34.84 -20.53 37.36
CA SER A 101 35.68 -21.28 36.44
C SER A 101 36.31 -22.47 37.14
N GLY A 102 36.18 -23.67 36.59
CA GLY A 102 36.65 -24.86 37.28
C GLY A 102 36.79 -26.07 36.38
N GLY A 103 37.48 -27.09 36.91
CA GLY A 103 37.60 -28.39 36.26
C GLY A 103 38.24 -29.42 37.17
N GLY A 104 37.68 -30.62 37.21
CA GLY A 104 38.12 -31.68 38.12
C GLY A 104 37.84 -31.35 39.59
N ASP A 105 38.88 -31.37 40.43
CA ASP A 105 38.77 -31.10 41.87
C ASP A 105 39.00 -29.63 42.25
N TYR A 106 39.05 -28.71 41.29
CA TYR A 106 39.37 -27.30 41.51
C TYR A 106 38.29 -26.37 40.94
N ALA A 107 37.78 -25.47 41.78
CA ALA A 107 36.88 -24.39 41.41
C ALA A 107 37.51 -23.03 41.74
N SER A 108 37.27 -22.05 40.89
CA SER A 108 37.70 -20.66 41.03
C SER A 108 36.47 -19.78 40.91
N ILE A 109 36.32 -18.83 41.82
CA ILE A 109 35.20 -17.91 41.87
C ILE A 109 35.72 -16.50 41.66
N GLY A 110 35.25 -15.88 40.59
CA GLY A 110 35.36 -14.47 40.30
C GLY A 110 34.21 -13.71 40.94
N TRP A 111 34.48 -12.49 41.37
CA TRP A 111 33.44 -11.55 41.78
C TRP A 111 33.71 -10.20 41.15
N ASP A 112 32.63 -9.48 40.87
CA ASP A 112 32.62 -8.09 40.46
C ASP A 112 31.42 -7.38 41.11
N TYR A 113 31.61 -6.13 41.53
CA TYR A 113 30.59 -5.34 42.22
C TYR A 113 30.51 -3.92 41.64
N ASN A 114 29.68 -3.76 40.61
CA ASN A 114 29.62 -2.59 39.73
C ASN A 114 28.32 -1.80 39.86
N GLU A 115 28.25 -0.69 39.13
CA GLU A 115 27.02 0.10 38.94
C GLU A 115 26.12 -0.59 37.92
N PHE A 116 24.80 -0.53 38.13
CA PHE A 116 23.86 -0.85 37.05
C PHE A 116 23.90 0.27 36.02
N ARG A 117 23.70 -0.06 34.75
CA ARG A 117 23.68 0.93 33.67
C ARG A 117 22.62 0.58 32.65
N TYR A 118 22.12 1.59 31.94
CA TYR A 118 21.36 1.42 30.73
C TYR A 118 21.98 2.29 29.64
N TRP A 119 21.80 1.91 28.39
CA TRP A 119 22.20 2.72 27.24
C TRP A 119 21.11 3.75 26.95
N ASP A 120 21.47 5.03 26.93
CA ASP A 120 20.54 6.11 26.61
C ASP A 120 20.75 6.52 25.15
N ASP A 121 19.83 6.08 24.29
CA ASP A 121 19.91 6.31 22.84
C ASP A 121 19.94 7.80 22.51
N ASP A 122 19.13 8.60 23.21
CA ASP A 122 19.03 10.05 23.02
C ASP A 122 20.34 10.79 23.31
N LEU A 123 21.15 10.28 24.24
CA LEU A 123 22.42 10.89 24.65
C LEU A 123 23.64 10.18 24.04
N GLU A 124 23.43 9.08 23.31
CA GLU A 124 24.45 8.15 22.83
C GLU A 124 25.48 7.76 23.92
N GLN A 125 25.03 7.51 25.16
CA GLN A 125 25.93 7.17 26.27
C GLN A 125 25.29 6.27 27.32
N ASP A 126 26.14 5.51 28.02
CA ASP A 126 25.75 4.80 29.23
C ASP A 126 25.34 5.77 30.35
N VAL A 127 24.16 5.52 30.93
CA VAL A 127 23.71 6.17 32.16
C VAL A 127 23.81 5.19 33.32
N TYR A 128 24.54 5.60 34.37
CA TYR A 128 24.88 4.75 35.51
C TYR A 128 24.01 5.06 36.72
N TYR A 129 23.56 4.02 37.42
CA TYR A 129 22.86 4.14 38.70
C TYR A 129 23.85 4.07 39.88
N ASP A 130 23.79 5.08 40.75
CA ASP A 130 24.60 5.16 41.96
C ASP A 130 24.43 3.90 42.84
N LYS A 131 25.56 3.30 43.27
CA LYS A 131 25.57 2.15 44.18
C LYS A 131 26.18 2.48 45.55
N PRO A 132 25.82 1.73 46.62
CA PRO A 132 26.56 1.78 47.88
C PRO A 132 27.94 1.14 47.76
N ASP A 133 28.88 1.54 48.63
CA ASP A 133 30.17 0.86 48.76
C ASP A 133 29.97 -0.58 49.29
N LEU A 134 30.79 -1.51 48.82
CA LEU A 134 30.91 -2.85 49.39
C LEU A 134 31.59 -2.77 50.77
N ASP A 135 31.08 -3.45 51.81
CA ASP A 135 31.76 -3.57 53.12
C ASP A 135 32.57 -4.88 53.18
N THR A 136 31.91 -6.00 52.88
CA THR A 136 32.54 -7.33 52.89
C THR A 136 32.03 -8.24 51.79
N LEU A 137 32.90 -9.07 51.24
CA LEU A 137 32.56 -10.21 50.41
C LEU A 137 32.95 -11.48 51.14
N THR A 138 32.09 -12.49 51.15
CA THR A 138 32.45 -13.82 51.64
C THR A 138 32.17 -14.93 50.62
N ILE A 139 33.06 -15.94 50.57
CA ILE A 139 32.91 -17.13 49.73
C ILE A 139 32.96 -18.36 50.63
N ASN A 140 31.81 -19.03 50.76
CA ASN A 140 31.68 -20.30 51.45
C ASN A 140 31.68 -21.44 50.43
N TRP A 141 32.68 -22.31 50.51
CA TRP A 141 32.91 -23.39 49.54
C TRP A 141 32.03 -24.63 49.74
N GLY A 142 31.13 -24.65 50.72
CA GLY A 142 30.16 -25.76 50.89
C GLY A 142 30.73 -27.07 51.46
N ASP A 143 32.06 -27.23 51.57
CA ASP A 143 32.74 -28.42 52.11
C ASP A 143 33.05 -28.34 53.62
N GLY A 144 32.70 -27.22 54.26
CA GLY A 144 32.99 -26.95 55.68
C GLY A 144 34.42 -26.49 55.96
N SER A 145 35.18 -26.11 54.93
CA SER A 145 36.45 -25.39 55.04
C SER A 145 36.27 -23.96 55.61
N GLU A 146 37.38 -23.25 55.82
CA GLU A 146 37.34 -21.86 56.30
C GLU A 146 36.85 -20.96 55.16
N GLU A 147 35.79 -20.19 55.44
CA GLU A 147 35.21 -19.23 54.50
C GLU A 147 36.24 -18.15 54.13
N TYR A 148 36.31 -17.82 52.85
CA TYR A 148 37.08 -16.67 52.39
C TYR A 148 36.32 -15.40 52.76
N GLU A 149 36.99 -14.45 53.40
CA GLU A 149 36.43 -13.14 53.73
C GLU A 149 37.35 -12.05 53.16
N TYR A 150 36.81 -11.24 52.26
CA TYR A 150 37.41 -10.01 51.79
C TYR A 150 36.68 -8.83 52.43
N ARG A 151 37.42 -7.87 52.99
CA ARG A 151 36.86 -6.63 53.54
C ARG A 151 37.36 -5.45 52.74
N TYR A 152 36.44 -4.65 52.23
CA TYR A 152 36.77 -3.49 51.43
C TYR A 152 37.56 -2.46 52.26
N GLY A 153 38.62 -1.92 51.67
CA GLY A 153 39.53 -0.97 52.32
C GLY A 153 40.48 -1.61 53.35
N GLN A 154 40.41 -2.93 53.57
CA GLN A 154 41.37 -3.61 54.44
C GLN A 154 42.75 -3.67 53.76
N ASP A 155 43.80 -3.38 54.53
CA ASP A 155 45.19 -3.35 54.03
C ASP A 155 45.45 -2.40 52.83
N ASP A 156 44.66 -1.32 52.74
CA ASP A 156 44.66 -0.34 51.61
C ASP A 156 44.23 -0.96 50.26
N ASP A 157 43.51 -2.09 50.27
CA ASP A 157 42.92 -2.72 49.08
C ASP A 157 41.46 -2.25 48.92
N TYR A 158 41.14 -1.62 47.78
CA TYR A 158 39.82 -1.04 47.46
C TYR A 158 39.26 -1.64 46.17
N ARG A 159 39.63 -2.89 45.85
CA ARG A 159 39.11 -3.59 44.68
C ARG A 159 37.71 -4.11 44.97
N GLU A 160 36.83 -3.92 44.01
CA GLU A 160 35.47 -4.46 44.04
C GLU A 160 35.35 -5.70 43.13
N ASP A 161 36.44 -6.05 42.45
CA ASP A 161 36.64 -7.21 41.62
C ASP A 161 37.75 -8.14 42.15
N GLY A 162 37.67 -9.43 41.83
CA GLY A 162 38.74 -10.37 42.13
C GLY A 162 38.42 -11.82 41.84
N TRP A 163 39.37 -12.69 42.18
CA TRP A 163 39.27 -14.14 42.01
C TRP A 163 39.86 -14.87 43.21
N GLU A 164 39.18 -15.92 43.67
CA GLU A 164 39.68 -16.85 44.69
C GLU A 164 39.46 -18.29 44.25
N GLY A 165 40.39 -19.19 44.58
CA GLY A 165 40.35 -20.59 44.15
C GLY A 165 40.37 -21.58 45.31
N HIS A 166 39.72 -22.72 45.13
CA HIS A 166 39.62 -23.78 46.14
C HIS A 166 39.72 -25.16 45.50
N SER A 167 40.29 -26.12 46.25
CA SER A 167 40.41 -27.51 45.83
C SER A 167 39.64 -28.43 46.78
N TYR A 168 38.80 -29.29 46.22
CA TYR A 168 37.99 -30.25 46.96
C TYR A 168 38.76 -31.56 47.18
N ALA A 169 38.66 -32.13 48.38
CA ALA A 169 39.41 -33.32 48.76
C ALA A 169 38.68 -34.65 48.45
N ASP A 170 37.36 -34.60 48.36
CA ASP A 170 36.48 -35.76 48.20
C ASP A 170 35.46 -35.48 47.07
N ASN A 171 34.98 -36.53 46.40
CA ASN A 171 33.89 -36.40 45.42
C ASN A 171 32.58 -36.04 46.12
N GLY A 172 31.80 -35.14 45.52
CA GLY A 172 30.57 -34.64 46.09
C GLY A 172 29.97 -33.47 45.30
N ASP A 173 28.79 -33.07 45.72
CA ASP A 173 28.07 -31.86 45.27
C ASP A 173 28.30 -30.78 46.33
N TYR A 174 28.82 -29.62 45.90
CA TYR A 174 29.24 -28.53 46.77
C TYR A 174 28.55 -27.22 46.37
N TRP A 175 27.70 -26.72 47.27
CA TRP A 175 27.06 -25.42 47.11
C TRP A 175 27.98 -24.30 47.57
N ILE A 176 28.55 -23.59 46.60
CA ILE A 176 29.37 -22.41 46.81
C ILE A 176 28.44 -21.21 46.98
N GLN A 177 28.58 -20.48 48.09
CA GLN A 177 27.81 -19.26 48.35
C GLN A 177 28.74 -18.05 48.33
N VAL A 178 28.46 -17.12 47.42
CA VAL A 178 29.16 -15.83 47.31
C VAL A 178 28.25 -14.76 47.86
N THR A 179 28.62 -14.11 48.97
CA THR A 179 27.79 -13.10 49.63
C THR A 179 28.44 -11.73 49.58
N TYR A 180 27.80 -10.79 48.89
CA TYR A 180 28.14 -9.39 48.81
C TYR A 180 27.40 -8.64 49.91
N THR A 181 28.13 -8.08 50.86
CA THR A 181 27.57 -7.29 51.97
C THR A 181 27.92 -5.82 51.74
N PRO A 182 26.96 -4.99 51.27
CA PRO A 182 27.15 -3.55 51.15
C PRO A 182 27.20 -2.87 52.53
N THR A 183 27.54 -1.57 52.53
CA THR A 183 27.50 -0.75 53.75
C THR A 183 26.12 -0.72 54.44
N ASP A 184 26.11 -0.45 55.76
CA ASP A 184 24.90 -0.45 56.61
C ASP A 184 23.72 0.33 55.99
N GLY A 185 22.63 -0.37 55.69
CA GLY A 185 21.39 0.22 55.15
C GLY A 185 20.86 -0.42 53.87
N TYR A 186 21.63 -1.33 53.27
CA TYR A 186 21.29 -2.08 52.06
C TYR A 186 21.28 -3.59 52.33
N SER A 187 20.50 -4.34 51.58
CA SER A 187 20.37 -5.80 51.76
C SER A 187 21.55 -6.54 51.10
N PRO A 188 22.13 -7.55 51.76
CA PRO A 188 23.18 -8.39 51.15
C PRO A 188 22.64 -9.19 49.97
N VAL A 189 23.48 -9.39 48.96
CA VAL A 189 23.20 -10.23 47.79
C VAL A 189 23.98 -11.53 47.93
N THR A 190 23.32 -12.68 47.77
CA THR A 190 23.98 -13.99 47.86
C THR A 190 23.74 -14.80 46.59
N HIS A 191 24.80 -15.09 45.85
CA HIS A 191 24.76 -16.04 44.74
C HIS A 191 25.08 -17.44 45.24
N SER A 192 24.31 -18.43 44.77
CA SER A 192 24.54 -19.84 45.06
C SER A 192 24.89 -20.57 43.77
N LEU A 193 26.06 -21.19 43.73
CA LEU A 193 26.58 -21.94 42.59
C LEU A 193 26.77 -23.38 43.02
N ASN A 194 26.29 -24.35 42.25
CA ASN A 194 26.52 -25.76 42.53
C ASN A 194 27.77 -26.25 41.77
N TYR A 195 28.73 -26.84 42.48
CA TYR A 195 29.93 -27.43 41.88
C TYR A 195 30.01 -28.92 42.17
N LEU A 196 29.97 -29.74 41.11
CA LEU A 196 30.08 -31.19 41.18
C LEU A 196 31.54 -31.64 41.02
N VAL A 197 32.01 -32.49 41.94
CA VAL A 197 33.30 -33.18 41.85
C VAL A 197 33.05 -34.69 41.76
N GLY A 198 33.32 -35.27 40.60
CA GLY A 198 33.04 -36.66 40.26
C GLY A 198 34.19 -37.37 39.56
N ASP A 199 34.11 -38.71 39.47
CA ASP A 199 35.14 -39.52 38.80
C ASP A 199 35.04 -39.49 37.27
N GLU A 200 33.84 -39.24 36.74
CA GLU A 200 33.53 -39.22 35.30
C GLU A 200 33.30 -37.79 34.78
N GLU A 201 32.71 -36.92 35.61
CA GLU A 201 32.35 -35.55 35.26
C GLU A 201 32.57 -34.62 36.46
N SER A 202 33.01 -33.39 36.23
CA SER A 202 33.21 -32.36 37.27
C SER A 202 33.16 -30.97 36.67
N GLY A 203 32.38 -30.08 37.31
CA GLY A 203 32.12 -28.74 36.81
C GLY A 203 30.98 -28.08 37.60
N PHE A 204 30.61 -26.87 37.21
CA PHE A 204 29.42 -26.20 37.74
C PHE A 204 28.18 -26.88 37.17
N ALA A 205 27.26 -27.27 38.04
CA ALA A 205 26.01 -27.86 37.60
C ALA A 205 25.07 -26.73 37.17
N GLU A 206 24.66 -26.80 35.92
CA GLU A 206 23.64 -25.93 35.33
C GLU A 206 22.40 -26.79 35.10
N TYR A 207 21.25 -26.22 35.38
CA TYR A 207 19.97 -26.87 35.14
C TYR A 207 19.44 -26.25 33.87
N ASP A 208 19.24 -27.10 32.87
CA ASP A 208 18.63 -26.72 31.62
C ASP A 208 17.12 -26.89 31.79
N ASP A 209 16.42 -25.76 31.84
CA ASP A 209 14.96 -25.73 32.03
C ASP A 209 14.23 -26.36 30.84
N GLU A 210 14.87 -26.48 29.67
CA GLU A 210 14.30 -27.12 28.48
C GLU A 210 14.49 -28.66 28.48
N SER A 211 15.59 -29.18 29.03
CA SER A 211 15.88 -30.64 29.03
C SER A 211 15.61 -31.37 30.35
N GLU A 212 15.27 -30.64 31.43
CA GLU A 212 15.17 -31.11 32.82
C GLU A 212 16.41 -31.89 33.32
N GLU A 213 17.51 -31.92 32.56
CA GLU A 213 18.76 -32.58 32.91
C GLU A 213 19.78 -31.55 33.38
N SER A 214 20.48 -31.85 34.48
CA SER A 214 21.60 -31.03 34.91
C SER A 214 22.88 -31.48 34.22
N TYR A 215 23.52 -30.64 33.42
CA TYR A 215 24.86 -30.90 32.88
C TYR A 215 25.92 -30.14 33.69
N THR A 216 27.20 -30.49 33.53
CA THR A 216 28.28 -29.70 34.12
C THR A 216 29.03 -28.87 33.10
N THR A 217 29.29 -27.61 33.45
CA THR A 217 30.08 -26.67 32.66
C THR A 217 31.36 -26.26 33.40
N GLY A 218 32.41 -25.98 32.64
CA GLY A 218 33.67 -25.44 33.18
C GLY A 218 33.59 -23.95 33.54
N TRP A 219 32.53 -23.27 33.09
CA TRP A 219 32.30 -21.84 33.28
C TRP A 219 30.83 -21.56 33.61
N ILE A 220 30.56 -20.70 34.59
CA ILE A 220 29.21 -20.25 34.92
C ILE A 220 29.24 -18.76 35.29
N GLU A 221 28.15 -18.06 35.03
CA GLU A 221 27.97 -16.67 35.42
C GLU A 221 26.62 -16.47 36.11
N LYS A 222 26.58 -15.58 37.11
CA LYS A 222 25.33 -15.15 37.76
C LYS A 222 25.32 -13.65 37.95
N GLY A 223 24.22 -13.03 37.50
CA GLY A 223 23.96 -11.59 37.52
C GLY A 223 24.54 -10.87 36.30
N TRP A 224 23.87 -9.80 35.87
CA TRP A 224 24.35 -8.86 34.84
C TRP A 224 24.01 -7.41 35.27
N CYS A 225 24.66 -6.42 34.64
CA CYS A 225 24.54 -5.01 35.06
C CYS A 225 23.85 -4.11 34.04
N ASP A 226 23.63 -4.63 32.83
CA ASP A 226 22.99 -3.93 31.73
C ASP A 226 21.47 -4.01 31.89
N LEU A 227 20.81 -2.86 31.84
CA LEU A 227 19.37 -2.68 32.00
C LEU A 227 18.78 -2.11 30.73
N ASP A 228 17.53 -2.43 30.47
CA ASP A 228 16.82 -2.10 29.24
C ASP A 228 15.74 -1.02 29.40
N GLY A 229 15.22 -0.54 28.29
CA GLY A 229 14.07 0.36 28.24
C GLY A 229 13.40 0.40 26.87
N ASP A 230 12.11 0.72 26.86
CA ASP A 230 11.31 0.81 25.66
C ASP A 230 10.44 2.08 25.68
N GLN A 231 10.13 2.62 24.51
CA GLN A 231 9.30 3.81 24.37
C GLN A 231 8.34 3.69 23.20
N SER A 232 7.07 4.00 23.46
CA SER A 232 6.05 4.14 22.41
C SER A 232 5.25 5.43 22.57
N ALA A 233 4.75 5.94 21.45
CA ALA A 233 3.85 7.08 21.42
C ALA A 233 2.75 6.87 20.37
N THR A 234 1.50 6.99 20.79
CA THR A 234 0.32 6.82 19.95
C THR A 234 -0.53 8.09 19.95
N PRO A 235 -0.98 8.57 18.78
CA PRO A 235 -1.93 9.68 18.73
C PRO A 235 -3.26 9.27 19.37
N ASN A 236 -3.83 10.08 20.26
CA ASN A 236 -5.12 9.75 20.83
C ASN A 236 -6.24 9.86 19.75
N PRO A 237 -7.44 9.30 20.02
CA PRO A 237 -8.56 9.36 19.09
C PRO A 237 -8.99 10.77 18.67
N GLU A 238 -8.69 11.81 19.46
CA GLU A 238 -9.01 13.20 19.14
C GLU A 238 -8.01 13.81 18.15
N ILE A 239 -6.72 13.43 18.20
CA ILE A 239 -5.74 13.75 17.17
C ILE A 239 -6.09 13.01 15.87
N ILE A 240 -6.47 11.73 15.96
CA ILE A 240 -6.88 10.94 14.79
C ILE A 240 -8.15 11.54 14.15
N ASP A 241 -9.14 11.94 14.96
CA ASP A 241 -10.34 12.61 14.49
C ASP A 241 -10.02 13.99 13.90
N ALA A 242 -9.12 14.78 14.52
CA ALA A 242 -8.66 16.05 13.96
C ALA A 242 -7.85 15.87 12.67
N PHE A 243 -7.09 14.79 12.53
CA PHE A 243 -6.35 14.40 11.32
C PHE A 243 -7.30 14.05 10.16
N LEU A 244 -8.45 13.44 10.47
CA LEU A 244 -9.50 13.07 9.51
C LEU A 244 -10.51 14.19 9.22
N THR A 245 -10.73 15.12 10.16
CA THR A 245 -11.75 16.17 10.04
C THR A 245 -11.19 17.57 9.76
N ASN A 246 -9.95 17.84 10.15
CA ASN A 246 -9.27 19.14 9.99
C ASN A 246 -7.81 19.02 9.50
N GLY A 247 -7.31 17.81 9.25
CA GLY A 247 -5.95 17.53 8.74
C GLY A 247 -5.89 17.51 7.22
N PRO A 248 -4.79 17.02 6.62
CA PRO A 248 -4.62 17.01 5.16
C PRO A 248 -5.57 16.05 4.45
N PHE A 249 -6.34 15.25 5.19
CA PHE A 249 -7.42 14.43 4.68
C PHE A 249 -8.76 15.13 4.98
N GLU A 250 -9.39 15.71 3.96
CA GLU A 250 -10.80 16.12 4.08
C GLU A 250 -11.65 14.90 3.75
N VAL A 251 -12.22 14.24 4.76
CA VAL A 251 -13.28 13.25 4.53
C VAL A 251 -14.49 14.00 3.97
N MET A 252 -14.66 13.94 2.64
CA MET A 252 -15.88 14.40 2.01
C MET A 252 -17.03 13.52 2.51
N ASP A 253 -18.00 14.17 3.16
CA ASP A 253 -19.25 13.59 3.69
C ASP A 253 -19.86 12.52 2.75
N GLU A 254 -20.52 11.50 3.31
CA GLU A 254 -21.20 10.47 2.50
C GLU A 254 -22.33 11.14 1.70
N GLN A 255 -22.05 11.43 0.43
CA GLN A 255 -23.03 12.02 -0.47
C GLN A 255 -23.76 10.91 -1.22
N ILE A 256 -25.02 10.67 -0.83
CA ILE A 256 -25.90 9.73 -1.54
C ILE A 256 -26.42 10.42 -2.80
N PHE A 257 -25.79 10.12 -3.93
CA PHE A 257 -26.24 10.56 -5.24
C PHE A 257 -27.33 9.63 -5.78
N THR A 258 -28.26 10.20 -6.54
CA THR A 258 -29.17 9.41 -7.38
C THR A 258 -28.57 9.43 -8.78
N SER A 259 -28.23 8.26 -9.32
CA SER A 259 -27.74 8.13 -10.69
C SER A 259 -28.73 8.72 -11.69
N ASN A 260 -28.21 9.23 -12.81
CA ASN A 260 -29.03 9.60 -13.96
C ASN A 260 -29.62 8.34 -14.64
N ALA A 261 -30.25 8.51 -15.81
CA ALA A 261 -30.85 7.40 -16.55
C ALA A 261 -29.82 6.30 -16.90
N ASP A 262 -28.54 6.68 -16.97
CA ASP A 262 -27.41 5.88 -17.45
C ASP A 262 -26.53 5.32 -16.32
N GLY A 263 -26.93 5.52 -15.05
CA GLY A 263 -26.16 5.01 -13.91
C GLY A 263 -24.99 5.90 -13.49
N MET A 264 -24.78 7.04 -14.14
CA MET A 264 -23.69 7.97 -13.84
C MET A 264 -24.00 8.90 -12.66
N VAL A 265 -22.95 9.23 -11.92
CA VAL A 265 -22.94 10.18 -10.82
C VAL A 265 -21.73 11.09 -10.99
N THR A 266 -21.95 12.40 -11.05
CA THR A 266 -20.86 13.39 -11.07
C THR A 266 -20.74 14.05 -9.70
N MET A 267 -19.53 14.02 -9.14
CA MET A 267 -19.19 14.77 -7.93
C MET A 267 -18.08 15.75 -8.27
N THR A 268 -18.23 17.01 -7.87
CA THR A 268 -17.16 18.01 -7.96
C THR A 268 -16.78 18.43 -6.55
N ALA A 269 -15.56 18.06 -6.17
CA ALA A 269 -14.92 18.48 -4.93
C ALA A 269 -14.03 19.69 -5.24
N THR A 270 -14.28 20.85 -4.62
CA THR A 270 -13.31 21.94 -4.64
C THR A 270 -12.58 21.92 -3.30
N PRO A 271 -11.33 21.45 -3.27
CA PRO A 271 -10.56 21.38 -2.04
C PRO A 271 -10.46 22.79 -1.43
N SER A 272 -10.86 22.92 -0.16
CA SER A 272 -10.86 24.21 0.52
C SER A 272 -9.49 24.55 1.15
N LEU A 273 -8.63 23.54 1.26
CA LEU A 273 -7.29 23.58 1.83
C LEU A 273 -6.31 22.73 0.99
N PRO A 274 -4.99 22.89 1.11
CA PRO A 274 -4.04 21.89 0.65
C PRO A 274 -4.26 20.56 1.38
N GLY A 275 -4.12 19.43 0.69
CA GLY A 275 -4.35 18.10 1.27
C GLY A 275 -4.47 16.97 0.24
N ALA A 276 -4.54 15.75 0.72
CA ALA A 276 -4.99 14.57 -0.01
C ALA A 276 -6.53 14.46 0.07
N TYR A 277 -7.14 14.23 -1.07
CA TYR A 277 -8.58 14.14 -1.24
C TYR A 277 -8.91 12.77 -1.78
N ILE A 278 -9.67 12.01 -1.02
CA ILE A 278 -10.19 10.71 -1.45
C ILE A 278 -11.69 10.88 -1.65
N SER A 279 -12.15 10.43 -2.81
CA SER A 279 -13.53 10.55 -3.24
C SER A 279 -13.99 9.15 -3.64
N ILE A 280 -14.87 8.55 -2.86
CA ILE A 280 -15.46 7.25 -3.16
C ILE A 280 -16.92 7.46 -3.55
N VAL A 281 -17.28 7.02 -4.76
CA VAL A 281 -18.62 7.14 -5.31
C VAL A 281 -19.17 5.75 -5.55
N GLN A 282 -20.25 5.40 -4.84
CA GLN A 282 -21.00 4.20 -5.13
C GLN A 282 -22.16 4.52 -6.08
N THR A 283 -22.20 3.86 -7.22
CA THR A 283 -23.30 3.95 -8.18
C THR A 283 -24.10 2.66 -8.20
N LYS A 284 -25.40 2.76 -8.48
CA LYS A 284 -26.29 1.62 -8.67
C LYS A 284 -27.01 1.77 -9.98
N TYR A 285 -26.92 0.74 -10.81
CA TYR A 285 -27.56 0.68 -12.12
C TYR A 285 -28.33 -0.62 -12.29
N LEU A 286 -29.41 -0.59 -13.06
CA LEU A 286 -30.32 -1.72 -13.24
C LEU A 286 -30.31 -2.15 -14.70
N ARG A 287 -29.44 -3.11 -15.05
CA ARG A 287 -29.33 -3.68 -16.40
C ARG A 287 -30.12 -4.98 -16.48
N ASP A 288 -31.06 -5.08 -17.42
CA ASP A 288 -31.87 -6.29 -17.65
C ASP A 288 -32.59 -6.87 -16.40
N GLY A 289 -32.90 -6.02 -15.42
CA GLY A 289 -33.56 -6.41 -14.17
C GLY A 289 -32.62 -6.96 -13.09
N VAL A 290 -31.31 -6.88 -13.29
CA VAL A 290 -30.27 -7.17 -12.31
C VAL A 290 -29.69 -5.85 -11.80
N GLU A 291 -29.63 -5.69 -10.48
CA GLU A 291 -28.98 -4.53 -9.84
C GLU A 291 -27.46 -4.75 -9.86
N MET A 292 -26.75 -3.86 -10.55
CA MET A 292 -25.30 -3.76 -10.57
C MET A 292 -24.89 -2.59 -9.68
N THR A 293 -23.82 -2.78 -8.90
CA THR A 293 -23.26 -1.73 -8.04
C THR A 293 -21.84 -1.46 -8.52
N GLY A 294 -21.56 -0.22 -8.92
CA GLY A 294 -20.23 0.26 -9.26
C GLY A 294 -19.64 1.05 -8.09
N LEU A 295 -18.34 0.94 -7.90
CA LEU A 295 -17.58 1.80 -7.01
C LEU A 295 -16.54 2.54 -7.84
N GLY A 296 -16.56 3.87 -7.82
CA GLY A 296 -15.54 4.73 -8.41
C GLY A 296 -14.73 5.38 -7.30
N MET A 297 -13.42 5.41 -7.45
CA MET A 297 -12.52 6.11 -6.54
C MET A 297 -11.78 7.20 -7.30
N ASN A 298 -11.64 8.37 -6.69
CA ASN A 298 -10.77 9.45 -7.16
C ASN A 298 -9.85 9.85 -6.02
N LEU A 299 -8.58 10.06 -6.37
CA LEU A 299 -7.57 10.55 -5.45
C LEU A 299 -7.00 11.84 -6.03
N GLY A 300 -7.00 12.90 -5.23
CA GLY A 300 -6.48 14.20 -5.60
C GLY A 300 -5.50 14.72 -4.57
N ALA A 301 -4.40 15.30 -5.02
CA ALA A 301 -3.49 16.06 -4.18
C ALA A 301 -3.66 17.54 -4.51
N ALA A 302 -4.08 18.35 -3.53
CA ALA A 302 -4.13 19.80 -3.69
C ALA A 302 -2.96 20.43 -2.93
N THR A 303 -2.16 21.25 -3.61
CA THR A 303 -1.02 21.93 -3.00
C THR A 303 -1.15 23.45 -3.12
N ALA A 304 -0.49 24.18 -2.23
CA ALA A 304 -0.52 25.64 -2.23
C ALA A 304 0.36 26.26 -3.35
N ALA A 305 1.36 25.51 -3.79
CA ALA A 305 2.31 25.86 -4.85
C ALA A 305 2.51 24.66 -5.79
N SER A 306 3.24 24.86 -6.89
CA SER A 306 3.47 23.82 -7.91
C SER A 306 4.96 23.69 -8.25
N ILE A 307 5.37 22.48 -8.61
CA ILE A 307 6.70 22.16 -9.13
C ILE A 307 6.56 21.68 -10.58
N SER A 308 7.52 22.02 -11.43
CA SER A 308 7.66 21.47 -12.78
C SER A 308 9.11 21.02 -13.00
N LEU A 309 9.28 19.86 -13.64
CA LEU A 309 10.58 19.29 -13.97
C LEU A 309 10.97 19.64 -15.41
N GLY A 310 12.28 19.70 -15.68
CA GLY A 310 12.82 19.97 -17.01
C GLY A 310 14.34 19.84 -17.04
N GLY A 311 15.03 20.65 -17.83
CA GLY A 311 16.48 20.58 -18.00
C GLY A 311 16.84 19.71 -19.20
N ASP A 312 17.51 18.60 -18.95
CA ASP A 312 17.83 17.58 -19.97
C ASP A 312 16.68 16.56 -20.15
N LEU A 313 15.64 16.64 -19.33
CA LEU A 313 14.40 15.85 -19.50
C LEU A 313 13.55 16.40 -20.64
N VAL A 314 13.07 15.52 -21.51
CA VAL A 314 12.12 15.83 -22.58
C VAL A 314 10.80 15.13 -22.29
N GLU A 315 9.72 15.88 -22.11
CA GLU A 315 8.36 15.30 -21.97
C GLU A 315 7.92 14.73 -23.31
N GLU A 316 7.72 13.41 -23.38
CA GLU A 316 7.36 12.70 -24.61
C GLU A 316 5.84 12.49 -24.71
N THR A 317 5.18 12.21 -23.57
CA THR A 317 3.75 11.95 -23.49
C THR A 317 3.27 12.06 -22.03
N THR A 318 1.97 11.89 -21.82
CA THR A 318 1.38 11.68 -20.50
C THR A 318 0.73 10.30 -20.43
N PHE A 319 0.97 9.59 -19.34
CA PHE A 319 0.33 8.31 -19.05
C PHE A 319 -0.60 8.46 -17.85
N ALA A 320 -1.92 8.34 -18.04
CA ALA A 320 -2.90 8.61 -16.99
C ALA A 320 -2.76 10.00 -16.32
N GLY A 321 -2.30 10.99 -17.09
CA GLY A 321 -2.00 12.35 -16.60
C GLY A 321 -0.64 12.51 -15.90
N ILE A 322 0.13 11.44 -15.75
CA ILE A 322 1.52 11.48 -15.27
C ILE A 322 2.44 11.80 -16.45
N PRO A 323 3.31 12.82 -16.36
CA PRO A 323 4.26 13.11 -17.43
C PRO A 323 5.30 12.00 -17.55
N VAL A 324 5.57 11.57 -18.78
CA VAL A 324 6.63 10.63 -19.12
C VAL A 324 7.74 11.39 -19.83
N TYR A 325 8.91 11.39 -19.22
CA TYR A 325 10.11 12.04 -19.70
C TYR A 325 11.07 11.04 -20.33
N SER A 326 11.80 11.44 -21.37
CA SER A 326 13.03 10.78 -21.80
C SER A 326 14.25 11.54 -21.30
N ALA A 327 15.31 10.79 -20.97
CA ALA A 327 16.63 11.33 -20.63
C ALA A 327 17.70 10.64 -21.47
N THR A 328 18.44 11.40 -22.28
CA THR A 328 19.53 10.87 -23.12
C THR A 328 20.88 11.35 -22.58
N PRO A 329 21.55 10.57 -21.70
CA PRO A 329 22.84 10.97 -21.15
C PRO A 329 23.93 11.02 -22.23
N ASP A 330 24.80 12.04 -22.18
CA ASP A 330 25.96 12.17 -23.06
C ASP A 330 27.08 11.18 -22.64
N GLY A 331 26.87 9.88 -22.83
CA GLY A 331 27.79 8.83 -22.36
C GLY A 331 27.70 8.63 -20.84
N ALA A 332 28.84 8.64 -20.13
CA ALA A 332 28.86 8.50 -18.66
C ALA A 332 28.66 9.84 -17.91
N ASN A 333 28.02 10.82 -18.55
CA ASN A 333 27.77 12.13 -17.94
C ASN A 333 26.42 12.12 -17.20
N PRO A 334 26.31 12.83 -16.07
CA PRO A 334 25.05 12.94 -15.35
C PRO A 334 24.02 13.73 -16.17
N VAL A 335 22.75 13.39 -15.98
CA VAL A 335 21.59 14.10 -16.52
C VAL A 335 21.31 15.30 -15.62
N ASN A 336 21.14 16.49 -16.21
CA ASN A 336 20.81 17.69 -15.44
C ASN A 336 19.28 17.90 -15.38
N ILE A 337 18.68 17.62 -14.22
CA ILE A 337 17.26 17.88 -13.94
C ILE A 337 17.10 19.29 -13.39
N GLN A 338 16.25 20.08 -14.03
CA GLN A 338 15.85 21.40 -13.54
C GLN A 338 14.52 21.31 -12.79
N VAL A 339 14.53 21.69 -11.52
CA VAL A 339 13.34 21.85 -10.67
C VAL A 339 12.92 23.32 -10.69
N THR A 340 11.73 23.60 -11.22
CA THR A 340 11.15 24.95 -11.26
C THR A 340 9.89 25.00 -10.40
N THR A 341 9.72 26.10 -9.67
CA THR A 341 8.66 26.27 -8.67
C THR A 341 7.82 27.51 -8.98
N SER A 342 6.54 27.46 -8.66
CA SER A 342 5.60 28.56 -8.83
C SER A 342 4.65 28.61 -7.63
N GLY A 343 4.32 29.81 -7.14
CA GLY A 343 3.41 29.99 -6.00
C GLY A 343 4.09 30.07 -4.62
N MET A 344 5.40 29.84 -4.52
CA MET A 344 6.16 29.85 -3.25
C MET A 344 6.38 31.24 -2.61
N GLY A 345 6.04 32.33 -3.30
CA GLY A 345 6.31 33.69 -2.80
C GLY A 345 7.80 34.08 -2.85
N ASP A 346 8.25 34.90 -1.89
CA ASP A 346 9.61 35.47 -1.81
C ASP A 346 10.43 34.85 -0.64
N GLU A 347 10.14 33.61 -0.25
CA GLU A 347 10.74 32.95 0.92
C GLU A 347 11.86 31.98 0.52
N GLU A 348 12.67 31.55 1.48
CA GLU A 348 13.70 30.51 1.31
C GLU A 348 13.06 29.16 1.65
N TYR A 349 13.32 28.13 0.85
CA TYR A 349 12.72 26.80 1.02
C TYR A 349 13.61 25.73 0.39
N ASN A 350 13.41 24.49 0.81
CA ASN A 350 14.09 23.32 0.24
C ASN A 350 13.10 22.50 -0.59
N ALA A 351 13.50 22.11 -1.79
CA ALA A 351 12.78 21.11 -2.56
C ALA A 351 13.59 19.81 -2.56
N MET A 352 12.96 18.72 -2.16
CA MET A 352 13.53 17.38 -2.29
C MET A 352 13.24 16.89 -3.71
N LEU A 353 14.25 16.36 -4.37
CA LEU A 353 14.16 15.66 -5.66
C LEU A 353 14.52 14.20 -5.44
N MET A 354 13.62 13.29 -5.75
CA MET A 354 13.78 11.85 -5.63
C MET A 354 13.74 11.21 -7.01
N LEU A 355 14.63 10.23 -7.23
CA LEU A 355 14.57 9.29 -8.33
C LEU A 355 14.52 7.88 -7.75
N MET A 356 13.45 7.16 -8.03
CA MET A 356 13.24 5.80 -7.56
C MET A 356 13.17 4.89 -8.79
N PRO A 357 14.17 4.03 -9.00
CA PRO A 357 14.05 2.98 -10.00
C PRO A 357 12.81 2.11 -9.78
N MET A 358 12.19 1.65 -10.87
CA MET A 358 11.07 0.72 -10.79
C MET A 358 11.56 -0.69 -11.16
N PRO A 359 11.85 -1.57 -10.19
CA PRO A 359 12.25 -2.93 -10.48
C PRO A 359 11.05 -3.73 -10.98
N LEU A 360 11.18 -4.27 -12.19
CA LEU A 360 10.18 -5.13 -12.81
C LEU A 360 10.68 -6.59 -12.84
N ASN A 361 11.17 -7.08 -11.69
CA ASN A 361 11.77 -8.42 -11.57
C ASN A 361 10.78 -9.54 -11.92
N VAL A 362 9.51 -9.37 -11.59
CA VAL A 362 8.44 -10.35 -11.89
C VAL A 362 8.32 -10.60 -13.41
N PRO A 363 8.07 -9.59 -14.27
CA PRO A 363 8.04 -9.83 -15.71
C PRO A 363 9.44 -10.10 -16.30
N PHE A 364 10.52 -9.64 -15.67
CA PHE A 364 11.89 -9.77 -16.18
C PHE A 364 12.85 -10.44 -15.17
N PRO A 365 12.69 -11.75 -14.89
CA PRO A 365 13.42 -12.46 -13.84
C PRO A 365 14.88 -12.75 -14.19
N ASP A 366 15.27 -12.62 -15.47
CA ASP A 366 16.67 -12.79 -15.88
C ASP A 366 17.52 -11.53 -15.61
N ILE A 367 16.89 -10.43 -15.21
CA ILE A 367 17.56 -9.16 -14.98
C ILE A 367 18.09 -9.12 -13.55
N ASP A 368 19.40 -8.94 -13.42
CA ASP A 368 20.09 -8.77 -12.15
C ASP A 368 19.50 -7.58 -11.37
N GLU A 369 19.33 -7.73 -10.05
CA GLU A 369 18.78 -6.71 -9.17
C GLU A 369 19.57 -5.40 -9.26
N ASP A 370 20.91 -5.50 -9.37
CA ASP A 370 21.80 -4.35 -9.53
C ASP A 370 21.52 -3.55 -10.82
N ALA A 371 20.92 -4.16 -11.85
CA ALA A 371 20.62 -3.50 -13.11
C ALA A 371 19.48 -2.49 -13.03
N TRP A 372 18.65 -2.58 -11.97
CA TRP A 372 17.61 -1.60 -11.69
C TRP A 372 18.17 -0.37 -10.98
N GLY A 373 19.33 -0.48 -10.34
CA GLY A 373 19.99 0.63 -9.67
C GLY A 373 19.31 1.05 -8.36
N GLU A 374 19.91 2.04 -7.71
CA GLU A 374 19.54 2.45 -6.35
C GLU A 374 18.71 3.75 -6.34
N PRO A 375 17.78 3.90 -5.39
CA PRO A 375 17.04 5.14 -5.21
C PRO A 375 17.98 6.30 -4.82
N GLN A 376 17.73 7.47 -5.39
CA GLN A 376 18.49 8.70 -5.17
C GLN A 376 17.59 9.80 -4.61
N SER A 377 18.14 10.59 -3.69
CA SER A 377 17.47 11.76 -3.11
C SER A 377 18.43 12.95 -3.04
N HIS A 378 17.92 14.14 -3.36
CA HIS A 378 18.67 15.39 -3.37
C HIS A 378 17.86 16.57 -2.81
N ASP A 379 18.42 17.27 -1.84
CA ASP A 379 17.86 18.52 -1.32
C ASP A 379 18.37 19.74 -2.08
N LEU A 380 17.43 20.52 -2.62
CA LEU A 380 17.69 21.72 -3.40
C LEU A 380 17.27 22.96 -2.63
N GLU A 381 18.26 23.74 -2.18
CA GLU A 381 18.03 24.99 -1.46
C GLU A 381 17.69 26.16 -2.41
N PHE A 382 16.47 26.69 -2.32
CA PHE A 382 16.03 27.87 -3.05
C PHE A 382 16.22 29.13 -2.19
N GLN A 383 17.01 30.05 -2.72
CA GLN A 383 17.24 31.36 -2.09
C GLN A 383 16.13 32.33 -2.49
N GLN A 384 15.90 33.35 -1.69
CA GLN A 384 14.85 34.35 -1.93
C GLN A 384 14.79 34.85 -3.39
N GLY A 385 13.63 34.65 -4.03
CA GLY A 385 13.33 35.07 -5.40
C GLY A 385 13.96 34.22 -6.51
N VAL A 386 14.63 33.13 -6.17
CA VAL A 386 15.06 32.09 -7.13
C VAL A 386 13.93 31.09 -7.26
N THR A 387 13.48 30.81 -8.48
CA THR A 387 12.37 29.87 -8.73
C THR A 387 12.80 28.63 -9.50
N ALA A 388 14.08 28.51 -9.88
CA ALA A 388 14.60 27.35 -10.61
C ALA A 388 15.99 26.93 -10.09
N ARG A 389 16.19 25.63 -9.89
CA ARG A 389 17.45 24.98 -9.52
C ARG A 389 17.73 23.80 -10.41
N ASN A 390 19.01 23.49 -10.56
CA ASN A 390 19.51 22.41 -11.38
C ASN A 390 20.22 21.39 -10.49
N GLN A 391 19.99 20.10 -10.72
CA GLN A 391 20.61 18.98 -10.04
C GLN A 391 21.16 17.99 -11.08
N GLU A 392 22.42 17.60 -10.92
CA GLU A 392 23.04 16.54 -11.73
C GLU A 392 22.75 15.19 -11.06
N VAL A 393 22.18 14.25 -11.82
CA VAL A 393 21.82 12.90 -11.34
C VAL A 393 22.32 11.83 -12.32
N PHE A 394 22.55 10.62 -11.84
CA PHE A 394 22.88 9.48 -12.70
C PHE A 394 21.65 8.58 -12.78
N ILE A 395 21.09 8.40 -13.98
CA ILE A 395 19.96 7.49 -14.20
C ILE A 395 20.55 6.22 -14.79
N GLU A 396 20.48 5.13 -14.04
CA GLU A 396 21.01 3.82 -14.44
C GLU A 396 19.88 2.90 -14.91
N ALA A 397 18.79 2.83 -14.13
CA ALA A 397 17.60 2.08 -14.47
C ALA A 397 17.03 2.47 -15.85
N PRO A 398 16.47 1.52 -16.62
CA PRO A 398 15.77 1.83 -17.87
C PRO A 398 14.55 2.71 -17.65
N ILE A 399 13.91 2.57 -16.49
CA ILE A 399 12.74 3.35 -16.08
C ILE A 399 12.84 3.71 -14.60
N SER A 400 12.52 4.97 -14.26
CA SER A 400 12.51 5.46 -12.89
C SER A 400 11.33 6.40 -12.66
N LEU A 401 10.73 6.32 -11.47
CA LEU A 401 9.84 7.37 -10.97
C LEU A 401 10.70 8.57 -10.54
N VAL A 402 10.37 9.75 -11.04
CA VAL A 402 10.92 11.02 -10.55
C VAL A 402 9.84 11.75 -9.76
N ALA A 403 10.20 12.22 -8.57
CA ALA A 403 9.30 13.02 -7.74
C ALA A 403 10.05 14.23 -7.20
N SER A 404 9.34 15.35 -7.05
CA SER A 404 9.87 16.47 -6.28
C SER A 404 8.78 17.03 -5.39
N LEU A 405 9.15 17.32 -4.15
CA LEU A 405 8.25 17.87 -3.15
C LEU A 405 8.94 18.97 -2.35
N ILE A 406 8.13 19.89 -1.83
CA ILE A 406 8.55 20.93 -0.89
C ILE A 406 7.71 20.75 0.36
N MET A 407 8.38 20.54 1.49
CA MET A 407 7.77 20.52 2.80
C MET A 407 8.24 21.74 3.58
N GLU A 408 7.30 22.48 4.15
CA GLU A 408 7.60 23.52 5.13
C GLU A 408 7.69 22.92 6.54
N GLU A 409 8.52 23.53 7.37
CA GLU A 409 8.75 23.07 8.74
C GLU A 409 7.45 23.12 9.55
N GLY A 410 7.06 21.99 10.14
CA GLY A 410 5.82 21.85 10.91
C GLY A 410 4.53 21.64 10.10
N GLU A 411 4.60 21.63 8.75
CA GLU A 411 3.45 21.31 7.90
C GLU A 411 3.26 19.79 7.75
N LEU A 412 2.01 19.34 7.73
CA LEU A 412 1.63 17.93 7.59
C LEU A 412 1.43 17.50 6.12
N TRP A 413 1.47 18.45 5.19
CA TRP A 413 1.23 18.24 3.77
C TRP A 413 2.23 19.04 2.94
N PRO A 414 2.78 18.49 1.84
CA PRO A 414 3.71 19.23 1.00
C PRO A 414 3.07 20.51 0.44
N THR A 415 3.79 21.63 0.58
CA THR A 415 3.43 22.92 -0.02
C THR A 415 3.36 22.82 -1.54
N ALA A 416 4.19 21.96 -2.15
CA ALA A 416 4.13 21.60 -3.56
C ALA A 416 4.64 20.17 -3.79
N ILE A 417 4.05 19.47 -4.76
CA ILE A 417 4.47 18.13 -5.16
C ILE A 417 4.31 17.95 -6.67
N THR A 418 5.20 17.16 -7.28
CA THR A 418 5.09 16.68 -8.66
C THR A 418 5.71 15.29 -8.77
N PHE A 419 5.21 14.48 -9.68
CA PHE A 419 5.76 13.17 -10.01
C PHE A 419 5.71 12.94 -11.53
N GLY A 420 6.55 12.05 -12.02
CA GLY A 420 6.67 11.70 -13.44
C GLY A 420 7.44 10.40 -13.62
N LEU A 421 7.39 9.82 -14.81
CA LEU A 421 8.22 8.68 -15.19
C LEU A 421 9.40 9.17 -16.03
N VAL A 422 10.57 8.57 -15.88
CA VAL A 422 11.76 8.87 -16.70
C VAL A 422 12.24 7.60 -17.37
N LEU A 423 12.32 7.64 -18.70
CA LEU A 423 12.92 6.60 -19.54
C LEU A 423 14.38 6.97 -19.82
N ASN A 424 15.29 6.07 -19.46
CA ASN A 424 16.72 6.27 -19.65
C ASN A 424 17.17 5.76 -21.03
N ASP A 425 17.76 6.65 -21.83
CA ASP A 425 18.26 6.41 -23.19
C ASP A 425 17.35 5.49 -24.03
N PRO A 426 16.05 5.83 -24.19
CA PRO A 426 15.10 4.90 -24.78
C PRO A 426 15.42 4.59 -26.24
N GLY A 427 15.37 3.31 -26.60
CA GLY A 427 15.46 2.82 -27.97
C GLY A 427 14.18 3.08 -28.76
N THR A 428 14.14 2.59 -30.01
CA THR A 428 12.96 2.72 -30.88
C THR A 428 12.25 1.40 -31.09
N LEU A 429 10.97 1.47 -31.46
CA LEU A 429 10.12 0.31 -31.72
C LEU A 429 9.85 0.15 -33.22
N THR A 430 9.48 -1.06 -33.61
CA THR A 430 8.99 -1.39 -34.93
C THR A 430 7.58 -1.94 -34.82
N PHE A 431 6.72 -1.53 -35.75
CA PHE A 431 5.32 -1.92 -35.79
C PHE A 431 5.03 -2.72 -37.06
N ASP A 432 4.58 -3.97 -36.92
CA ASP A 432 4.05 -4.78 -38.02
C ASP A 432 2.51 -4.77 -37.99
N GLY A 433 1.91 -4.01 -38.90
CA GLY A 433 0.46 -3.77 -38.97
C GLY A 433 0.09 -2.29 -38.85
N THR A 434 -1.21 -1.99 -38.88
CA THR A 434 -1.76 -0.67 -38.56
C THR A 434 -2.20 -0.65 -37.10
N LEU A 435 -1.92 0.45 -36.41
CA LEU A 435 -2.37 0.69 -35.05
C LEU A 435 -3.65 1.52 -35.15
N GLY A 436 -4.73 1.14 -34.50
CA GLY A 436 -6.01 1.83 -34.59
C GLY A 436 -7.12 1.04 -33.89
N PRO A 437 -8.35 1.58 -33.81
CA PRO A 437 -9.41 1.02 -32.98
C PRO A 437 -9.79 -0.39 -33.43
N GLY A 438 -9.85 -1.31 -32.47
CA GLY A 438 -10.15 -2.72 -32.72
C GLY A 438 -9.04 -3.49 -33.44
N GLN A 439 -7.87 -2.88 -33.65
CA GLN A 439 -6.76 -3.51 -34.35
C GLN A 439 -5.75 -4.09 -33.37
N THR A 440 -5.06 -5.14 -33.81
CA THR A 440 -3.90 -5.70 -33.13
C THR A 440 -2.67 -5.43 -33.97
N THR A 441 -1.68 -4.74 -33.40
CA THR A 441 -0.39 -4.46 -34.02
C THR A 441 0.69 -5.27 -33.32
N ASN A 442 1.53 -5.98 -34.07
CA ASN A 442 2.70 -6.63 -33.47
C ASN A 442 3.81 -5.58 -33.29
N ILE A 443 4.29 -5.44 -32.05
CA ILE A 443 5.34 -4.49 -31.67
C ILE A 443 6.64 -5.21 -31.31
N ALA A 444 7.77 -4.70 -31.76
CA ALA A 444 9.08 -5.28 -31.48
C ALA A 444 10.14 -4.19 -31.29
N LEU A 445 11.17 -4.46 -30.50
CA LEU A 445 12.35 -3.61 -30.42
C LEU A 445 13.06 -3.53 -31.79
N ASP A 446 13.53 -2.35 -32.19
CA ASP A 446 14.26 -2.20 -33.45
C ASP A 446 15.54 -3.06 -33.49
N GLU A 447 15.80 -3.71 -34.64
CA GLU A 447 16.93 -4.61 -34.85
C GLU A 447 18.30 -3.97 -34.55
N GLU A 448 18.41 -2.64 -34.57
CA GLU A 448 19.63 -1.92 -34.19
C GLU A 448 20.02 -2.13 -32.72
N TYR A 449 19.04 -2.30 -31.82
CA TYR A 449 19.26 -2.46 -30.38
C TYR A 449 19.36 -3.92 -29.94
N GLY A 450 18.87 -4.86 -30.77
CA GLY A 450 18.95 -6.29 -30.51
C GLY A 450 17.64 -6.99 -30.85
N VAL A 451 17.48 -8.20 -30.32
CA VAL A 451 16.22 -8.94 -30.41
C VAL A 451 15.75 -9.16 -28.98
N ALA A 452 14.56 -8.67 -28.67
CA ALA A 452 13.98 -8.88 -27.34
C ALA A 452 13.73 -10.37 -27.09
N SER A 453 13.82 -10.79 -25.84
CA SER A 453 13.36 -12.08 -25.34
C SER A 453 12.05 -11.95 -24.57
N ARG A 454 11.79 -10.78 -23.98
CA ARG A 454 10.51 -10.38 -23.37
C ARG A 454 10.26 -8.91 -23.64
N ILE A 455 9.01 -8.53 -23.85
CA ILE A 455 8.62 -7.13 -24.03
C ILE A 455 7.30 -6.86 -23.33
N LEU A 456 7.29 -5.80 -22.54
CA LEU A 456 6.10 -5.18 -21.96
C LEU A 456 5.96 -3.80 -22.58
N ALA A 457 4.81 -3.48 -23.15
CA ALA A 457 4.56 -2.16 -23.68
C ALA A 457 3.15 -1.68 -23.38
N VAL A 458 2.98 -0.37 -23.41
CA VAL A 458 1.71 0.31 -23.23
C VAL A 458 1.55 1.38 -24.29
N ALA A 459 0.37 1.46 -24.89
CA ALA A 459 -0.04 2.54 -25.77
C ALA A 459 -0.80 3.58 -24.96
N THR A 460 -0.42 4.83 -25.12
CA THR A 460 -1.13 5.99 -24.57
C THR A 460 -1.23 7.06 -25.64
N PRO A 461 -2.32 7.84 -25.70
CA PRO A 461 -2.34 9.02 -26.56
C PRO A 461 -1.17 9.97 -26.22
N GLU A 462 -0.60 10.62 -27.22
CA GLU A 462 0.53 11.56 -27.09
C GLU A 462 0.14 12.75 -26.18
N VAL A 463 -1.13 13.15 -26.21
CA VAL A 463 -1.67 14.23 -25.39
C VAL A 463 -2.93 13.78 -24.65
N GLY A 464 -2.84 13.76 -23.32
CA GLY A 464 -3.97 13.62 -22.42
C GLY A 464 -4.17 12.20 -21.89
N LEU A 465 -5.42 11.84 -21.61
CA LEU A 465 -5.84 10.49 -21.21
C LEU A 465 -7.00 10.10 -22.12
N ASP A 466 -6.89 8.98 -22.82
CA ASP A 466 -8.03 8.37 -23.48
C ASP A 466 -8.64 7.33 -22.52
N PRO A 467 -9.75 7.64 -21.80
CA PRO A 467 -10.39 6.67 -20.91
C PRO A 467 -10.84 5.39 -21.63
N ALA A 468 -10.99 5.42 -22.96
CA ALA A 468 -11.26 4.25 -23.77
C ALA A 468 -10.04 3.34 -23.96
N SER A 469 -8.82 3.86 -23.82
CA SER A 469 -7.59 3.10 -24.02
C SER A 469 -7.13 2.37 -22.76
N VAL A 470 -7.61 2.72 -21.56
CA VAL A 470 -7.22 2.09 -20.29
C VAL A 470 -8.47 1.68 -19.52
N ASP A 471 -8.71 0.37 -19.38
CA ASP A 471 -9.83 -0.15 -18.57
C ASP A 471 -9.57 0.04 -17.07
N LEU A 472 -9.83 1.26 -16.58
CA LEU A 472 -9.69 1.64 -15.18
C LEU A 472 -10.57 0.80 -14.23
N SER A 473 -11.62 0.13 -14.74
CA SER A 473 -12.50 -0.68 -13.91
C SER A 473 -11.84 -1.98 -13.48
N ALA A 474 -11.12 -2.65 -14.39
CA ALA A 474 -10.29 -3.81 -14.08
C ALA A 474 -9.18 -3.46 -13.07
N PHE A 475 -8.55 -2.30 -13.22
CA PHE A 475 -7.53 -1.82 -12.27
C PHE A 475 -8.10 -1.50 -10.89
N THR A 476 -9.32 -0.95 -10.82
CA THR A 476 -9.97 -0.59 -9.54
C THR A 476 -10.41 -1.85 -8.78
N GLU A 477 -10.86 -2.89 -9.49
CA GLU A 477 -11.22 -4.18 -8.88
C GLU A 477 -9.99 -4.90 -8.31
N LEU A 478 -8.89 -4.96 -9.06
CA LEU A 478 -7.60 -5.49 -8.60
C LEU A 478 -7.10 -4.75 -7.33
N LEU A 479 -7.14 -3.41 -7.36
CA LEU A 479 -6.63 -2.58 -6.28
C LEU A 479 -7.49 -2.66 -5.00
N TYR A 480 -8.82 -2.72 -5.14
CA TYR A 480 -9.71 -2.86 -3.99
C TYR A 480 -9.75 -4.30 -3.45
N GLY A 481 -9.61 -5.31 -4.31
CA GLY A 481 -9.57 -6.72 -3.95
C GLY A 481 -8.31 -7.08 -3.17
N ASP A 482 -7.14 -6.79 -3.73
CA ASP A 482 -5.88 -7.40 -3.29
C ASP A 482 -5.01 -6.44 -2.44
N VAL A 483 -5.07 -5.12 -2.70
CA VAL A 483 -4.20 -4.15 -1.98
C VAL A 483 -4.90 -3.56 -0.76
N ILE A 484 -6.11 -3.00 -0.94
CA ILE A 484 -6.79 -2.27 0.14
C ILE A 484 -7.50 -3.22 1.13
N ARG A 485 -8.12 -4.29 0.61
CA ARG A 485 -8.92 -5.20 1.43
C ARG A 485 -8.07 -6.27 2.11
N GLU A 486 -7.02 -6.75 1.45
CA GLU A 486 -6.12 -7.77 1.99
C GLU A 486 -4.86 -7.17 2.64
N GLY A 487 -4.28 -6.08 2.11
CA GLY A 487 -2.97 -5.58 2.57
C GLY A 487 -2.94 -4.53 3.70
N GLU A 488 -3.82 -3.51 3.71
CA GLU A 488 -3.59 -2.32 4.57
C GLU A 488 -4.77 -1.84 5.44
N LEU A 489 -6.03 -2.01 5.03
CA LEU A 489 -7.18 -1.35 5.71
C LEU A 489 -8.43 -2.23 5.90
N GLY A 490 -8.33 -3.53 5.63
CA GLY A 490 -9.46 -4.45 5.76
C GLY A 490 -9.70 -4.92 7.20
N TRP A 491 -10.94 -4.80 7.69
CA TRP A 491 -11.41 -5.55 8.88
C TRP A 491 -11.21 -7.07 8.74
N VAL A 492 -11.03 -7.56 7.51
CA VAL A 492 -10.72 -8.95 7.17
C VAL A 492 -9.29 -9.33 7.52
N ASN A 493 -8.28 -8.49 7.25
CA ASN A 493 -6.88 -8.78 7.63
C ASN A 493 -6.75 -8.85 9.18
N MET A 494 -7.42 -7.95 9.90
CA MET A 494 -7.50 -8.04 11.36
C MET A 494 -8.25 -9.31 11.84
N GLU A 495 -9.27 -9.76 11.13
CA GLU A 495 -10.01 -11.00 11.43
C GLU A 495 -9.18 -12.26 11.08
N GLU A 496 -8.40 -12.23 9.99
CA GLU A 496 -7.45 -13.26 9.57
C GLU A 496 -6.29 -13.39 10.56
N ASN A 497 -5.69 -12.28 11.02
CA ASN A 497 -4.66 -12.30 12.06
C ASN A 497 -5.21 -12.78 13.42
N LEU A 498 -6.50 -12.53 13.69
CA LEU A 498 -7.18 -13.04 14.89
C LEU A 498 -7.53 -14.54 14.80
N GLU A 499 -7.64 -15.09 13.59
CA GLU A 499 -7.93 -16.52 13.35
C GLU A 499 -6.70 -17.35 12.92
N ALA A 500 -5.54 -16.71 12.69
CA ALA A 500 -4.32 -17.35 12.21
C ALA A 500 -3.71 -18.31 13.23
N THR A 501 -3.38 -19.52 12.78
CA THR A 501 -2.58 -20.48 13.55
C THR A 501 -1.11 -20.26 13.22
N CYS A 502 -0.26 -20.04 14.23
CA CYS A 502 1.18 -19.86 14.10
C CYS A 502 1.92 -20.98 14.84
N GLU A 503 2.91 -21.59 14.20
CA GLU A 503 3.72 -22.65 14.78
C GLU A 503 5.22 -22.33 14.68
N GLU A 504 5.94 -22.39 15.80
CA GLU A 504 7.41 -22.24 15.88
C GLU A 504 8.07 -23.62 15.77
N PHE A 505 9.18 -23.70 15.03
CA PHE A 505 9.94 -24.92 14.74
C PHE A 505 11.41 -24.76 15.12
N ARG A 506 11.95 -25.77 15.81
CA ARG A 506 13.39 -25.88 16.03
C ARG A 506 13.91 -27.26 15.65
N VAL A 507 15.11 -27.30 15.09
CA VAL A 507 15.79 -28.56 14.73
C VAL A 507 17.26 -28.51 15.09
N TRP A 508 17.75 -29.58 15.72
CA TRP A 508 19.17 -29.68 16.10
C TRP A 508 19.69 -31.11 16.03
N ASN A 509 21.02 -31.22 16.02
CA ASN A 509 21.69 -32.50 16.06
C ASN A 509 21.66 -33.08 17.48
N GLU A 510 21.06 -34.27 17.65
CA GLU A 510 21.05 -34.98 18.93
C GLU A 510 21.05 -36.49 18.73
N ASP A 511 22.06 -37.17 19.29
CA ASP A 511 22.17 -38.63 19.29
C ASP A 511 21.32 -39.25 20.43
N ARG A 512 20.09 -39.70 20.12
CA ARG A 512 19.17 -40.30 21.11
C ARG A 512 18.95 -41.80 20.89
N TRP A 513 18.64 -42.52 21.97
CA TRP A 513 18.41 -43.97 21.95
C TRP A 513 17.06 -44.33 22.57
N ASP A 514 16.01 -44.31 21.76
CA ASP A 514 14.65 -44.61 22.19
C ASP A 514 14.17 -45.98 21.71
N GLU A 515 13.62 -46.78 22.65
CA GLU A 515 13.14 -48.14 22.44
C GLU A 515 14.10 -49.10 21.67
N GLY A 516 15.40 -48.78 21.63
CA GLY A 516 16.43 -49.56 20.94
C GLY A 516 16.68 -49.16 19.48
N VAL A 517 16.18 -48.01 19.05
CA VAL A 517 16.49 -47.34 17.77
C VAL A 517 17.30 -46.08 18.06
N GLN A 518 18.30 -45.79 17.24
CA GLN A 518 19.12 -44.58 17.36
C GLN A 518 18.60 -43.52 16.36
N SER A 519 18.43 -42.29 16.84
CA SER A 519 18.20 -41.08 16.06
C SER A 519 19.43 -40.17 16.12
N ASN A 520 19.57 -39.29 15.12
CA ASN A 520 20.65 -38.30 15.06
C ASN A 520 20.15 -36.85 14.94
N VAL A 521 18.84 -36.65 14.79
CA VAL A 521 18.19 -35.32 14.69
C VAL A 521 16.96 -35.33 15.59
N ARG A 522 16.76 -34.24 16.34
CA ARG A 522 15.57 -33.95 17.13
C ARG A 522 14.93 -32.66 16.64
N MET A 523 13.61 -32.64 16.65
CA MET A 523 12.78 -31.51 16.23
C MET A 523 11.80 -31.15 17.35
N SER A 524 11.50 -29.86 17.51
CA SER A 524 10.41 -29.35 18.33
C SER A 524 9.43 -28.52 17.50
N LEU A 525 8.15 -28.55 17.91
CA LEU A 525 7.08 -27.69 17.41
C LEU A 525 6.30 -27.10 18.58
N ARG A 526 6.02 -25.81 18.50
CA ARG A 526 5.25 -25.04 19.49
C ARG A 526 4.15 -24.25 18.79
N ASP A 527 3.00 -24.13 19.45
CA ASP A 527 1.89 -23.26 19.02
C ASP A 527 2.10 -21.87 19.61
N ASP A 528 2.23 -20.86 18.75
CA ASP A 528 2.38 -19.44 19.11
C ASP A 528 1.18 -18.61 18.67
N SER A 529 0.07 -19.28 18.36
CA SER A 529 -1.18 -18.62 17.95
C SER A 529 -1.77 -17.78 19.08
N ASN A 530 -2.51 -16.72 18.71
CA ASN A 530 -3.19 -15.90 19.70
C ASN A 530 -4.27 -16.68 20.49
N GLU A 531 -4.67 -16.15 21.66
CA GLU A 531 -5.59 -16.82 22.61
C GLU A 531 -6.99 -17.16 22.05
N PHE A 532 -7.37 -16.61 20.89
CA PHE A 532 -8.68 -16.79 20.27
C PHE A 532 -8.74 -17.92 19.22
N VAL A 533 -7.58 -18.46 18.79
CA VAL A 533 -7.47 -19.41 17.67
C VAL A 533 -7.87 -20.83 18.07
N HIS A 534 -7.36 -21.33 19.20
CA HIS A 534 -7.59 -22.71 19.63
C HIS A 534 -8.54 -22.82 20.84
N THR A 535 -9.75 -23.36 20.60
CA THR A 535 -10.70 -23.67 21.70
C THR A 535 -10.46 -25.02 22.39
N THR A 536 -9.48 -25.79 21.90
CA THR A 536 -9.04 -27.10 22.40
C THR A 536 -7.52 -27.18 22.39
N ALA A 537 -6.92 -28.05 23.20
CA ALA A 537 -5.47 -28.22 23.23
C ALA A 537 -4.93 -28.56 21.82
N TYR A 538 -3.99 -27.76 21.36
CA TYR A 538 -3.25 -27.91 20.11
C TYR A 538 -2.50 -29.26 20.07
N THR A 539 -2.42 -29.88 18.89
CA THR A 539 -1.64 -31.09 18.63
C THR A 539 -1.08 -30.99 17.22
N PRO A 540 0.25 -31.00 17.03
CA PRO A 540 0.86 -30.82 15.72
C PRO A 540 0.52 -31.99 14.81
N ASN A 541 0.29 -31.67 13.55
CA ASN A 541 0.12 -32.64 12.47
C ASN A 541 1.29 -32.51 11.49
N ALA A 542 2.50 -32.86 11.95
CA ALA A 542 3.71 -32.65 11.19
C ALA A 542 4.09 -33.87 10.32
N ILE A 543 4.45 -33.62 9.05
CA ILE A 543 4.92 -34.63 8.10
C ILE A 543 6.26 -34.17 7.50
N LEU A 544 7.31 -34.96 7.69
CA LEU A 544 8.64 -34.68 7.14
C LEU A 544 8.83 -35.38 5.77
N THR A 545 9.32 -34.68 4.77
CA THR A 545 9.67 -35.21 3.44
C THR A 545 11.12 -34.87 3.04
N ASP A 546 11.74 -35.73 2.23
CA ASP A 546 13.04 -35.46 1.62
C ASP A 546 12.93 -34.66 0.30
N GLU A 547 14.06 -34.20 -0.27
CA GLU A 547 14.17 -33.55 -1.59
C GLU A 547 13.38 -34.26 -2.72
N ASN A 548 13.17 -35.58 -2.63
CA ASN A 548 12.47 -36.37 -3.64
C ASN A 548 10.97 -36.56 -3.33
N GLY A 549 10.44 -35.87 -2.33
CA GLY A 549 9.06 -35.95 -1.86
C GLY A 549 8.73 -37.25 -1.11
N ASN A 550 9.73 -38.01 -0.64
CA ASN A 550 9.45 -39.21 0.15
C ASN A 550 9.26 -38.84 1.61
N THR A 551 8.12 -39.25 2.19
CA THR A 551 7.88 -39.11 3.62
C THR A 551 8.90 -39.89 4.45
N ILE A 552 9.50 -39.22 5.41
CA ILE A 552 10.43 -39.78 6.39
C ILE A 552 9.65 -40.05 7.68
N GLU A 553 9.57 -41.31 8.06
CA GLU A 553 8.89 -41.71 9.28
C GLU A 553 9.77 -41.40 10.51
N PRO A 554 9.20 -40.79 11.56
CA PRO A 554 9.93 -40.54 12.79
C PRO A 554 10.33 -41.85 13.47
N THR A 555 11.51 -41.85 14.08
CA THR A 555 11.93 -42.93 14.99
C THR A 555 11.22 -42.86 16.34
N SER A 556 10.85 -41.65 16.77
CA SER A 556 9.89 -41.36 17.85
C SER A 556 8.93 -40.29 17.35
N ASP A 557 7.65 -40.63 17.32
CA ASP A 557 6.57 -39.78 16.80
C ASP A 557 6.27 -38.60 17.74
N TRP A 558 5.66 -37.55 17.18
CA TRP A 558 5.36 -36.29 17.88
C TRP A 558 4.62 -36.54 19.18
N ASN A 559 5.29 -36.23 20.27
CA ASN A 559 4.71 -36.36 21.59
C ASN A 559 5.17 -35.21 22.47
N LYS A 560 4.35 -34.95 23.49
CA LYS A 560 4.55 -33.91 24.49
C LYS A 560 4.65 -34.61 25.84
N GLU A 561 5.71 -34.35 26.60
CA GLU A 561 5.80 -34.85 27.96
C GLU A 561 4.86 -34.04 28.89
N ASP A 562 4.44 -34.61 30.03
CA ASP A 562 3.39 -34.03 30.90
C ASP A 562 3.76 -32.65 31.50
N TRP A 563 4.99 -32.16 31.31
CA TRP A 563 5.57 -30.94 31.86
C TRP A 563 6.21 -30.00 30.82
N GLU A 564 6.29 -30.41 29.55
CA GLU A 564 6.82 -29.58 28.44
C GLU A 564 5.70 -28.74 27.81
N GLU A 565 6.03 -27.64 27.15
CA GLU A 565 5.09 -26.86 26.32
C GLU A 565 5.15 -27.26 24.83
N ASP A 566 6.27 -27.83 24.40
CA ASP A 566 6.55 -28.19 23.02
C ASP A 566 6.22 -29.66 22.70
N TYR A 567 6.05 -29.96 21.42
CA TYR A 567 5.99 -31.31 20.91
C TYR A 567 7.32 -31.70 20.28
N HIS A 568 7.82 -32.89 20.59
CA HIS A 568 9.10 -33.38 20.05
C HIS A 568 8.95 -34.62 19.18
N ALA A 569 9.80 -34.71 18.16
CA ALA A 569 9.98 -35.91 17.35
C ALA A 569 11.47 -36.17 17.04
N ASN A 570 11.83 -37.44 16.89
CA ASN A 570 13.21 -37.87 16.63
C ASN A 570 13.32 -38.54 15.26
N PHE A 571 14.33 -38.17 14.48
CA PHE A 571 14.55 -38.66 13.12
C PHE A 571 15.96 -39.22 12.91
N ASN A 572 16.10 -40.01 11.84
CA ASN A 572 17.40 -40.45 11.35
C ASN A 572 17.62 -39.91 9.95
N LEU A 573 18.32 -38.77 9.85
CA LEU A 573 18.48 -38.00 8.62
C LEU A 573 19.89 -38.15 8.05
N ASP A 574 19.98 -38.21 6.73
CA ASP A 574 21.23 -38.15 5.97
C ASP A 574 21.43 -36.69 5.50
N PRO A 575 22.64 -36.28 5.06
CA PRO A 575 22.84 -34.92 4.56
C PRO A 575 21.99 -34.65 3.31
N GLY A 576 21.26 -33.53 3.30
CA GLY A 576 20.31 -33.15 2.25
C GLY A 576 19.28 -32.13 2.71
N LEU A 577 18.38 -31.76 1.78
CA LEU A 577 17.26 -30.85 2.02
C LEU A 577 16.00 -31.60 2.46
N TYR A 578 15.28 -31.01 3.40
CA TYR A 578 14.07 -31.56 3.99
C TYR A 578 12.97 -30.50 4.12
N THR A 579 11.72 -30.94 4.00
CA THR A 579 10.53 -30.10 4.18
C THR A 579 9.64 -30.71 5.27
N LEU A 580 9.26 -29.91 6.26
CA LEU A 580 8.32 -30.26 7.33
C LEU A 580 6.99 -29.53 7.09
N ALA A 581 5.96 -30.27 6.72
CA ALA A 581 4.60 -29.73 6.60
C ALA A 581 3.88 -29.81 7.95
N VAL A 582 3.33 -28.70 8.43
CA VAL A 582 2.56 -28.57 9.69
C VAL A 582 1.15 -28.01 9.40
N ASP A 583 0.35 -27.72 10.42
CA ASP A 583 -1.03 -27.25 10.22
C ASP A 583 -1.08 -25.78 9.74
N SER A 584 -0.05 -24.99 10.06
CA SER A 584 0.13 -23.58 9.71
C SER A 584 0.91 -23.33 8.42
N GLY A 585 1.65 -24.31 7.88
CA GLY A 585 2.44 -24.13 6.66
C GLY A 585 3.51 -25.20 6.42
N GLU A 586 4.53 -24.87 5.62
CA GLU A 586 5.69 -25.73 5.36
C GLU A 586 6.98 -25.03 5.79
N MET A 587 7.88 -25.77 6.45
CA MET A 587 9.18 -25.27 6.88
C MET A 587 10.30 -26.09 6.25
N ARG A 588 11.41 -25.46 5.88
CA ARG A 588 12.53 -26.10 5.17
C ARG A 588 13.82 -25.96 5.95
N PHE A 589 14.68 -26.97 5.85
CA PHE A 589 16.00 -26.93 6.49
C PHE A 589 17.01 -27.81 5.73
N GLU A 590 18.29 -27.44 5.78
CA GLU A 590 19.41 -28.22 5.23
C GLU A 590 20.15 -28.96 6.35
N VAL A 591 20.46 -30.25 6.11
CA VAL A 591 21.39 -31.02 6.93
C VAL A 591 22.72 -31.15 6.19
N ALA A 592 23.77 -30.52 6.70
CA ALA A 592 25.11 -30.55 6.14
C ALA A 592 26.12 -31.24 7.08
N ILE A 593 27.23 -31.72 6.51
CA ILE A 593 28.39 -32.20 7.30
C ILE A 593 29.55 -31.27 7.02
N GLU A 594 30.00 -30.58 8.07
CA GLU A 594 31.11 -29.64 8.01
C GLU A 594 32.32 -30.17 8.79
N GLU A 595 33.52 -29.88 8.28
CA GLU A 595 34.76 -30.27 8.93
C GLU A 595 35.25 -29.09 9.79
N ASN A 596 35.11 -29.22 11.11
CA ASN A 596 35.53 -28.20 12.06
C ASN A 596 37.05 -27.98 12.05
N GLU A 597 37.54 -26.85 12.61
CA GLU A 597 38.96 -26.43 12.54
C GLU A 597 39.96 -27.51 13.06
N ASP A 598 39.48 -28.45 13.86
CA ASP A 598 40.24 -29.58 14.41
C ASP A 598 40.24 -30.86 13.55
N GLY A 599 39.54 -30.87 12.40
CA GLY A 599 39.46 -31.99 11.46
C GLY A 599 38.43 -33.08 11.84
N TRP A 600 37.39 -32.69 12.57
CA TRP A 600 36.24 -33.55 12.92
C TRP A 600 35.04 -33.15 12.07
N GLU A 601 34.31 -34.15 11.57
CA GLU A 601 33.06 -33.96 10.81
C GLU A 601 31.91 -33.77 11.81
N ASP A 602 31.33 -32.58 11.86
CA ASP A 602 30.14 -32.24 12.66
C ASP A 602 28.95 -31.99 11.73
N MET A 603 27.75 -32.36 12.19
CA MET A 603 26.51 -32.16 11.44
C MET A 603 25.96 -30.77 11.76
N ASN A 604 25.89 -29.91 10.75
CA ASN A 604 25.28 -28.60 10.81
C ASN A 604 23.83 -28.71 10.30
N ILE A 605 22.89 -28.08 10.99
CA ILE A 605 21.49 -28.02 10.56
C ILE A 605 21.09 -26.56 10.55
N ASP A 606 20.63 -26.09 9.40
CA ASP A 606 20.29 -24.68 9.15
C ASP A 606 18.83 -24.62 8.69
N PRO A 607 17.88 -24.19 9.55
CA PRO A 607 16.51 -23.93 9.14
C PRO A 607 16.43 -22.63 8.33
N ASP A 608 15.60 -22.64 7.27
CA ASP A 608 15.37 -21.45 6.45
C ASP A 608 14.55 -20.39 7.21
N GLN A 609 13.64 -20.84 8.09
CA GLN A 609 12.77 -20.04 8.97
C GLN A 609 12.44 -20.87 10.23
N ASP A 610 12.22 -20.17 11.35
CA ASP A 610 11.97 -20.77 12.66
C ASP A 610 10.50 -20.69 13.10
N ASP A 611 9.64 -20.02 12.33
CA ASP A 611 8.20 -19.89 12.57
C ASP A 611 7.40 -19.83 11.25
N VAL A 612 6.13 -20.25 11.29
CA VAL A 612 5.20 -20.13 10.15
C VAL A 612 3.77 -19.90 10.62
N CYS A 613 3.06 -18.95 9.99
CA CYS A 613 1.66 -18.68 10.28
C CYS A 613 0.71 -19.00 9.11
N SER A 614 -0.51 -19.48 9.40
CA SER A 614 -1.50 -19.90 8.39
C SER A 614 -2.07 -18.78 7.50
N ASN A 615 -1.83 -17.52 7.89
CA ASN A 615 -2.16 -16.31 7.15
C ASN A 615 -0.95 -15.75 6.38
N GLU A 616 0.24 -16.31 6.58
CA GLU A 616 1.42 -16.02 5.76
C GLU A 616 1.34 -16.88 4.50
N TRP A 617 0.62 -16.37 3.51
CA TRP A 617 0.59 -16.96 2.18
C TRP A 617 1.84 -16.49 1.43
N GLU A 618 2.86 -17.35 1.31
CA GLU A 618 3.87 -17.15 0.28
C GLU A 618 3.26 -17.51 -1.08
N GLU A 619 3.13 -16.55 -2.00
CA GLU A 619 2.92 -16.82 -3.43
C GLU A 619 4.28 -17.11 -4.10
N THR A 620 4.34 -18.02 -5.10
CA THR A 620 5.58 -18.24 -5.85
C THR A 620 5.79 -17.14 -6.86
N GLU A 621 7.04 -16.89 -7.24
CA GLU A 621 7.35 -16.17 -8.48
C GLU A 621 6.56 -16.69 -9.69
N GLU A 622 6.31 -18.01 -9.80
CA GLU A 622 5.48 -18.61 -10.86
C GLU A 622 3.99 -18.26 -10.73
N GLN A 623 3.42 -18.27 -9.52
CA GLN A 623 2.02 -17.86 -9.30
C GLN A 623 1.81 -16.36 -9.51
N ILE A 624 2.74 -15.54 -9.02
CA ILE A 624 2.77 -14.09 -9.24
C ILE A 624 2.92 -13.80 -10.74
N TYR A 625 3.76 -14.57 -11.43
CA TYR A 625 3.93 -14.46 -12.87
C TYR A 625 2.69 -14.88 -13.65
N ASP A 626 2.04 -15.98 -13.28
CA ASP A 626 0.81 -16.45 -13.94
C ASP A 626 -0.33 -15.44 -13.76
N LEU A 627 -0.45 -14.84 -12.56
CA LEU A 627 -1.38 -13.74 -12.31
C LEU A 627 -1.03 -12.52 -13.18
N PHE A 628 0.25 -12.15 -13.24
CA PHE A 628 0.72 -11.07 -14.09
C PHE A 628 0.42 -11.34 -15.58
N ASP A 629 0.69 -12.54 -16.09
CA ASP A 629 0.46 -12.93 -17.47
C ASP A 629 -1.03 -12.93 -17.83
N GLU A 630 -1.90 -13.44 -16.93
CA GLU A 630 -3.35 -13.42 -17.11
C GLU A 630 -3.90 -11.99 -17.14
N VAL A 631 -3.49 -11.15 -16.19
CA VAL A 631 -3.95 -9.76 -16.09
C VAL A 631 -3.44 -8.95 -17.28
N PHE A 632 -2.12 -8.82 -17.44
CA PHE A 632 -1.54 -7.94 -18.46
C PHE A 632 -1.69 -8.47 -19.88
N GLY A 633 -1.85 -9.79 -20.07
CA GLY A 633 -2.17 -10.38 -21.36
C GLY A 633 -3.61 -10.14 -21.83
N SER A 634 -4.52 -9.72 -20.93
CA SER A 634 -5.94 -9.48 -21.24
C SER A 634 -6.31 -8.01 -21.39
N LEU A 635 -5.43 -7.08 -21.03
CA LEU A 635 -5.69 -5.65 -21.02
C LEU A 635 -5.52 -5.01 -22.41
N ASP A 636 -6.52 -4.23 -22.82
CA ASP A 636 -6.40 -3.36 -23.98
C ASP A 636 -5.32 -2.29 -23.78
N SER A 637 -4.69 -1.89 -24.88
CA SER A 637 -3.57 -0.94 -24.95
C SER A 637 -2.32 -1.36 -24.18
N ILE A 638 -2.28 -2.58 -23.65
CA ILE A 638 -1.07 -3.20 -23.11
C ILE A 638 -0.69 -4.36 -24.02
N ALA A 639 0.61 -4.50 -24.25
CA ALA A 639 1.19 -5.60 -24.98
C ALA A 639 2.20 -6.29 -24.08
N TRP A 640 1.92 -7.54 -23.76
CA TRP A 640 2.82 -8.40 -23.00
C TRP A 640 3.16 -9.64 -23.82
N GLY A 641 4.42 -10.05 -23.81
CA GLY A 641 4.82 -11.26 -24.51
C GLY A 641 6.21 -11.77 -24.14
N GLN A 642 6.28 -13.09 -23.92
CA GLN A 642 7.52 -13.85 -23.98
C GLN A 642 7.92 -14.04 -25.45
N GLY A 643 8.81 -13.20 -25.96
CA GLY A 643 9.33 -13.29 -27.32
C GLY A 643 9.95 -12.00 -27.84
N SER A 644 10.37 -12.03 -29.11
CA SER A 644 10.93 -10.86 -29.80
C SER A 644 9.92 -9.77 -30.10
N SER A 645 8.64 -10.04 -29.90
CA SER A 645 7.55 -9.10 -30.12
C SER A 645 6.33 -9.47 -29.27
N ALA A 646 5.47 -8.48 -29.04
CA ALA A 646 4.18 -8.66 -28.39
C ALA A 646 3.06 -8.09 -29.26
N ASP A 647 1.85 -8.59 -29.06
CA ASP A 647 0.66 -8.12 -29.76
C ASP A 647 -0.01 -7.02 -28.93
N LEU A 648 -0.07 -5.81 -29.49
CA LEU A 648 -0.73 -4.66 -28.91
C LEU A 648 -2.12 -4.50 -29.51
N HIS A 649 -3.16 -4.72 -28.71
CA HIS A 649 -4.54 -4.47 -29.12
C HIS A 649 -5.00 -3.10 -28.62
N LEU A 650 -5.61 -2.29 -29.49
CA LEU A 650 -6.34 -1.09 -29.06
C LEU A 650 -7.83 -1.39 -29.03
N SER A 651 -8.51 -0.92 -27.98
CA SER A 651 -9.96 -1.02 -27.84
C SER A 651 -10.69 -0.44 -29.05
N ASP A 652 -11.87 -0.95 -29.39
CA ASP A 652 -12.76 -0.39 -30.42
C ASP A 652 -13.15 1.07 -30.15
N LEU A 653 -13.09 1.48 -28.87
CA LEU A 653 -13.42 2.83 -28.41
C LEU A 653 -12.26 3.84 -28.56
N SER A 654 -11.07 3.36 -28.89
CA SER A 654 -9.87 4.17 -29.05
C SER A 654 -10.05 5.24 -30.14
N ALA A 655 -9.34 6.35 -30.04
CA ALA A 655 -9.38 7.38 -31.08
C ALA A 655 -8.83 6.89 -32.46
N PRO A 656 -9.59 7.04 -33.57
CA PRO A 656 -9.23 6.49 -34.90
C PRO A 656 -8.13 7.25 -35.65
N GLN A 657 -7.77 8.45 -35.20
CA GLN A 657 -6.80 9.34 -35.87
C GLN A 657 -5.86 10.04 -34.87
N ASP A 658 -5.76 9.54 -33.63
CA ASP A 658 -4.86 10.14 -32.63
C ASP A 658 -3.43 9.64 -32.77
N ASP A 659 -2.49 10.45 -32.32
CA ASP A 659 -1.10 10.05 -32.17
C ASP A 659 -0.97 9.23 -30.89
N TYR A 660 -0.67 7.93 -31.03
CA TYR A 660 -0.40 7.05 -29.89
C TYR A 660 1.10 6.91 -29.69
N THR A 661 1.57 7.20 -28.49
CA THR A 661 2.91 6.89 -28.05
C THR A 661 2.92 5.52 -27.39
N VAL A 662 3.76 4.61 -27.88
CA VAL A 662 3.99 3.30 -27.28
C VAL A 662 5.27 3.35 -26.47
N ILE A 663 5.14 3.14 -25.16
CA ILE A 663 6.24 3.03 -24.22
C ILE A 663 6.47 1.55 -23.96
N ALA A 664 7.70 1.07 -24.05
CA ALA A 664 8.04 -0.33 -23.83
C ALA A 664 9.27 -0.51 -22.95
N ILE A 665 9.30 -1.64 -22.26
CA ILE A 665 10.47 -2.19 -21.58
C ILE A 665 10.75 -3.54 -22.23
N ALA A 666 11.98 -3.73 -22.70
CA ALA A 666 12.41 -4.92 -23.41
C ALA A 666 13.65 -5.54 -22.76
N GLN A 667 13.57 -6.84 -22.48
CA GLN A 667 14.72 -7.66 -22.12
C GLN A 667 15.40 -8.17 -23.39
N ILE A 668 16.72 -8.12 -23.43
CA ILE A 668 17.56 -8.59 -24.52
C ILE A 668 18.48 -9.69 -23.95
N GLY A 669 18.32 -10.92 -24.45
CA GLY A 669 19.05 -12.09 -23.94
C GLY A 669 18.28 -12.87 -22.87
N GLU A 670 18.89 -13.93 -22.35
CA GLU A 670 18.31 -14.85 -21.36
C GLU A 670 19.39 -15.24 -20.34
N GLY A 671 19.00 -15.54 -19.09
CA GLY A 671 19.91 -15.86 -17.99
C GLY A 671 20.80 -14.70 -17.57
N GLU A 672 21.90 -15.00 -16.89
CA GLU A 672 22.82 -14.02 -16.25
C GLU A 672 23.42 -12.95 -17.20
N ASP A 673 23.36 -13.15 -18.52
CA ASP A 673 23.86 -12.19 -19.52
C ASP A 673 22.73 -11.28 -20.06
N ALA A 674 21.49 -11.40 -19.57
CA ALA A 674 20.35 -10.61 -20.02
C ALA A 674 20.50 -9.14 -19.62
N THR A 675 20.02 -8.24 -20.48
CA THR A 675 20.03 -6.80 -20.26
C THR A 675 18.66 -6.22 -20.53
N ILE A 676 18.33 -5.09 -19.90
CA ILE A 676 17.04 -4.43 -20.07
C ILE A 676 17.19 -3.02 -20.66
N MET A 677 16.20 -2.60 -21.43
CA MET A 677 16.19 -1.29 -22.10
C MET A 677 14.75 -0.76 -22.20
N ALA A 678 14.58 0.54 -22.00
CA ALA A 678 13.34 1.23 -22.35
C ALA A 678 13.30 1.54 -23.85
N ALA A 679 12.11 1.59 -24.44
CA ALA A 679 11.91 1.98 -25.83
C ALA A 679 10.63 2.81 -25.98
N LEU A 680 10.62 3.69 -26.97
CA LEU A 680 9.54 4.62 -27.22
C LEU A 680 9.41 4.84 -28.72
N ASP A 681 8.18 4.83 -29.24
CA ASP A 681 7.87 5.34 -30.58
C ASP A 681 6.41 5.77 -30.68
N SER A 682 6.11 6.73 -31.56
CA SER A 682 4.75 7.24 -31.78
C SER A 682 4.21 6.79 -33.12
N LYS A 683 2.91 6.50 -33.17
CA LYS A 683 2.21 6.09 -34.37
C LYS A 683 0.82 6.70 -34.43
N VAL A 684 0.55 7.38 -35.53
CA VAL A 684 -0.80 7.88 -35.86
C VAL A 684 -1.72 6.67 -36.02
N ALA A 685 -2.84 6.67 -35.30
CA ALA A 685 -3.87 5.66 -35.46
C ALA A 685 -4.45 5.69 -36.88
N GLU A 686 -4.67 4.51 -37.46
CA GLU A 686 -5.29 4.33 -38.76
C GLU A 686 -6.64 3.61 -38.60
N PRO A 687 -7.74 4.16 -39.13
CA PRO A 687 -9.04 3.50 -39.06
C PRO A 687 -9.05 2.17 -39.84
N ASN A 688 -9.87 1.21 -39.40
CA ASN A 688 -9.90 -0.13 -39.99
C ASN A 688 -10.20 -0.09 -41.51
N PRO A 689 -9.30 -0.61 -42.39
CA PRO A 689 -9.34 -0.29 -43.83
C PRO A 689 -10.47 -0.90 -44.67
N GLU A 690 -11.39 -1.74 -44.15
CA GLU A 690 -12.44 -2.38 -44.97
C GLU A 690 -13.84 -2.52 -44.31
N PRO A 691 -14.80 -1.64 -44.64
CA PRO A 691 -14.68 -0.18 -44.62
C PRO A 691 -15.69 0.42 -43.62
N PRO A 692 -15.23 1.21 -42.65
CA PRO A 692 -16.03 2.27 -42.06
C PRO A 692 -15.53 3.61 -42.61
N GLU A 693 -16.43 4.42 -43.18
CA GLU A 693 -16.12 5.80 -43.57
C GLU A 693 -16.11 6.66 -42.30
N MET A 694 -15.09 7.50 -42.12
CA MET A 694 -15.03 8.43 -40.99
C MET A 694 -16.27 9.33 -40.99
N MET A 695 -17.05 9.26 -39.91
CA MET A 695 -18.26 10.04 -39.71
C MET A 695 -17.92 11.40 -39.10
N ASN A 696 -18.79 12.39 -39.30
CA ASN A 696 -18.64 13.68 -38.63
C ASN A 696 -19.57 13.71 -37.42
N MET A 697 -19.15 14.38 -36.35
CA MET A 697 -20.01 14.65 -35.21
C MET A 697 -20.30 16.16 -35.10
N THR A 698 -21.41 16.48 -34.44
CA THR A 698 -21.80 17.82 -34.02
C THR A 698 -21.82 17.86 -32.49
N LEU A 699 -21.37 18.98 -31.90
CA LEU A 699 -21.34 19.17 -30.46
C LEU A 699 -22.28 20.33 -30.10
N SER A 700 -23.14 20.14 -29.09
CA SER A 700 -23.99 21.19 -28.54
C SER A 700 -23.76 21.39 -27.04
N PHE A 701 -23.85 22.64 -26.58
CA PHE A 701 -23.54 23.04 -25.20
C PHE A 701 -24.81 23.49 -24.47
N SER A 702 -24.92 23.09 -23.20
CA SER A 702 -25.93 23.59 -22.28
C SER A 702 -25.31 23.84 -20.89
N PRO A 703 -25.49 25.02 -20.27
CA PRO A 703 -26.23 26.19 -20.76
C PRO A 703 -25.43 27.05 -21.75
N ALA A 704 -26.11 27.97 -22.42
CA ALA A 704 -25.57 28.85 -23.46
C ALA A 704 -24.37 29.75 -23.06
N ASN A 705 -24.28 30.12 -21.79
CA ASN A 705 -23.20 30.97 -21.26
C ASN A 705 -22.87 30.52 -19.83
N PRO A 706 -22.12 29.42 -19.68
CA PRO A 706 -21.74 28.91 -18.38
C PRO A 706 -20.75 29.86 -17.70
N LEU A 707 -20.95 30.09 -16.40
CA LEU A 707 -20.01 30.84 -15.56
C LEU A 707 -19.11 29.88 -14.77
N PRO A 708 -17.97 30.35 -14.23
CA PRO A 708 -17.16 29.54 -13.32
C PRO A 708 -18.01 28.97 -12.17
N GLY A 709 -17.98 27.65 -12.01
CA GLY A 709 -18.77 26.89 -11.04
C GLY A 709 -20.10 26.32 -11.57
N ASP A 710 -20.52 26.68 -12.79
CA ASP A 710 -21.66 26.03 -13.45
C ASP A 710 -21.26 24.65 -14.00
N VAL A 711 -22.24 23.75 -14.12
CA VAL A 711 -22.09 22.48 -14.83
C VAL A 711 -22.43 22.69 -16.29
N VAL A 712 -21.51 22.32 -17.18
CA VAL A 712 -21.73 22.28 -18.62
C VAL A 712 -21.99 20.84 -19.03
N GLN A 713 -23.06 20.68 -19.79
CA GLN A 713 -23.36 19.48 -20.54
C GLN A 713 -22.98 19.71 -21.99
N ILE A 714 -22.27 18.74 -22.58
CA ILE A 714 -22.03 18.67 -24.02
C ILE A 714 -22.73 17.43 -24.54
N THR A 715 -23.51 17.59 -25.61
CA THR A 715 -24.12 16.47 -26.34
C THR A 715 -23.39 16.30 -27.67
N ALA A 716 -22.93 15.09 -27.95
CA ALA A 716 -22.35 14.69 -29.22
C ALA A 716 -23.39 13.92 -30.06
N THR A 717 -23.63 14.39 -31.28
CA THR A 717 -24.56 13.76 -32.23
C THR A 717 -23.89 13.48 -33.56
N ASP A 718 -24.35 12.45 -34.26
CA ASP A 718 -23.89 12.13 -35.62
C ASP A 718 -24.31 13.24 -36.59
N GLY A 719 -23.36 13.75 -37.35
CA GLY A 719 -23.53 14.92 -38.20
C GLY A 719 -24.41 14.70 -39.44
N GLU A 720 -24.77 13.45 -39.77
CA GLU A 720 -25.72 13.15 -40.86
C GLU A 720 -27.12 12.79 -40.35
N THR A 721 -27.21 12.09 -39.23
CA THR A 721 -28.46 11.49 -38.71
C THR A 721 -29.03 12.23 -37.50
N GLY A 722 -28.23 13.05 -36.82
CA GLY A 722 -28.59 13.74 -35.58
C GLY A 722 -28.83 12.82 -34.39
N GLN A 723 -28.51 11.52 -34.51
CA GLN A 723 -28.61 10.59 -33.38
C GLN A 723 -27.49 10.85 -32.38
N PRO A 724 -27.75 10.74 -31.07
CA PRO A 724 -26.69 10.76 -30.07
C PRO A 724 -25.64 9.67 -30.32
N ILE A 725 -24.39 9.98 -29.97
CA ILE A 725 -23.27 9.05 -30.11
C ILE A 725 -22.81 8.64 -28.71
N ASP A 726 -22.99 7.37 -28.35
CA ASP A 726 -22.49 6.78 -27.12
C ASP A 726 -20.99 6.41 -27.23
N ASP A 727 -20.37 6.19 -26.07
CA ASP A 727 -19.00 5.67 -25.94
C ASP A 727 -17.86 6.50 -26.63
N LEU A 728 -18.07 7.80 -26.87
CA LEU A 728 -17.03 8.74 -27.27
C LEU A 728 -16.23 9.23 -26.06
N SER A 729 -14.91 9.19 -26.20
CA SER A 729 -13.95 9.80 -25.28
C SER A 729 -13.99 11.32 -25.38
N ALA A 730 -14.16 11.99 -24.24
CA ALA A 730 -14.18 13.44 -24.10
C ALA A 730 -13.14 13.89 -23.06
N VAL A 731 -12.10 14.56 -23.52
CA VAL A 731 -10.94 14.97 -22.70
C VAL A 731 -10.90 16.48 -22.58
N LEU A 732 -10.71 16.98 -21.36
CA LEU A 732 -10.58 18.40 -21.05
C LEU A 732 -9.14 18.67 -20.62
N ILE A 733 -8.45 19.57 -21.31
CA ILE A 733 -7.02 19.83 -21.14
C ILE A 733 -6.81 21.31 -20.82
N ARG A 734 -5.99 21.60 -19.81
CA ARG A 734 -5.54 22.97 -19.48
C ARG A 734 -4.05 22.94 -19.17
N ASN A 735 -3.29 23.82 -19.82
CA ASN A 735 -1.84 23.93 -19.62
C ASN A 735 -1.10 22.58 -19.80
N ASN A 736 -1.51 21.78 -20.79
CA ASN A 736 -1.00 20.41 -21.04
C ASN A 736 -1.33 19.37 -19.95
N ILE A 737 -2.19 19.71 -18.99
CA ILE A 737 -2.66 18.79 -17.95
C ILE A 737 -4.13 18.43 -18.24
N THR A 738 -4.44 17.13 -18.23
CA THR A 738 -5.82 16.64 -18.30
C THR A 738 -6.56 17.00 -17.01
N LEU A 739 -7.64 17.78 -17.14
CA LEU A 739 -8.56 18.11 -16.07
C LEU A 739 -9.61 17.01 -15.86
N PHE A 740 -10.16 16.49 -16.96
CA PHE A 740 -11.18 15.43 -16.95
C PHE A 740 -11.00 14.53 -18.17
N GLY A 741 -11.19 13.23 -18.00
CA GLY A 741 -11.45 12.27 -19.08
C GLY A 741 -12.82 11.66 -18.83
N LEU A 742 -13.72 11.76 -19.80
CA LEU A 742 -15.11 11.34 -19.73
C LEU A 742 -15.46 10.46 -20.93
N ILE A 743 -16.54 9.69 -20.81
CA ILE A 743 -17.11 8.90 -21.90
C ILE A 743 -18.57 9.34 -22.05
N THR A 744 -19.05 9.57 -23.28
CA THR A 744 -20.44 9.92 -23.54
C THR A 744 -21.38 8.75 -23.20
N ASP A 745 -22.53 9.06 -22.60
CA ASP A 745 -23.56 8.06 -22.28
C ASP A 745 -24.44 7.65 -23.49
N GLU A 746 -25.47 6.83 -23.24
CA GLU A 746 -26.45 6.37 -24.25
C GLU A 746 -27.18 7.55 -24.96
N ASP A 747 -27.24 8.72 -24.32
CA ASP A 747 -27.81 9.96 -24.84
C ASP A 747 -26.75 10.89 -25.45
N GLY A 748 -25.51 10.39 -25.63
CA GLY A 748 -24.38 11.10 -26.22
C GLY A 748 -23.85 12.26 -25.38
N GLN A 749 -24.08 12.24 -24.07
CA GLN A 749 -23.82 13.38 -23.19
C GLN A 749 -22.62 13.17 -22.29
N VAL A 750 -21.88 14.25 -22.07
CA VAL A 750 -20.91 14.38 -20.98
C VAL A 750 -21.19 15.66 -20.20
N SER A 751 -21.00 15.61 -18.88
CA SER A 751 -21.20 16.76 -17.99
C SER A 751 -19.99 17.01 -17.11
N PHE A 752 -19.56 18.26 -16.99
CA PHE A 752 -18.43 18.66 -16.15
C PHE A 752 -18.61 20.05 -15.56
N GLY A 753 -17.96 20.30 -14.42
CA GLY A 753 -17.90 21.62 -13.80
C GLY A 753 -16.91 22.53 -14.53
N VAL A 754 -17.32 23.76 -14.84
CA VAL A 754 -16.46 24.72 -15.54
C VAL A 754 -15.67 25.56 -14.56
N THR A 755 -14.36 25.71 -14.80
CA THR A 755 -13.47 26.58 -13.99
C THR A 755 -12.86 27.69 -14.85
N GLU A 756 -12.51 28.81 -14.22
CA GLU A 756 -11.95 29.98 -14.91
C GLU A 756 -10.61 29.62 -15.60
N GLY A 757 -10.41 30.07 -16.84
CA GLY A 757 -9.21 29.79 -17.64
C GLY A 757 -9.52 29.30 -19.06
N THR A 758 -8.45 28.99 -19.80
CA THR A 758 -8.54 28.40 -21.15
C THR A 758 -8.55 26.88 -21.04
N ILE A 759 -9.52 26.23 -21.67
CA ILE A 759 -9.68 24.76 -21.65
C ILE A 759 -9.85 24.29 -23.09
N LEU A 760 -9.01 23.35 -23.51
CA LEU A 760 -9.19 22.58 -24.74
C LEU A 760 -10.08 21.39 -24.42
N ILE A 761 -11.16 21.23 -25.17
CA ILE A 761 -12.08 20.09 -25.10
C ILE A 761 -11.88 19.29 -26.37
N ARG A 762 -11.64 18.00 -26.23
CA ARG A 762 -11.35 17.08 -27.32
C ARG A 762 -12.30 15.89 -27.25
N PHE A 763 -13.08 15.68 -28.30
CA PHE A 763 -13.91 14.48 -28.49
C PHE A 763 -13.26 13.57 -29.54
N SER A 764 -13.12 12.30 -29.22
CA SER A 764 -12.57 11.27 -30.08
C SER A 764 -13.12 9.90 -29.71
N GLY A 765 -13.06 8.94 -30.62
CA GLY A 765 -13.52 7.58 -30.39
C GLY A 765 -14.35 7.06 -31.55
N GLU A 766 -14.53 5.75 -31.56
CA GLU A 766 -15.17 5.00 -32.63
C GLU A 766 -14.64 5.38 -34.04
N MET A 767 -15.53 5.51 -35.02
CA MET A 767 -15.20 5.88 -36.40
C MET A 767 -15.59 7.33 -36.72
N TYR A 768 -15.50 8.24 -35.75
CA TYR A 768 -15.77 9.67 -35.93
C TYR A 768 -14.50 10.51 -36.04
N ASN A 769 -14.56 11.59 -36.82
CA ASN A 769 -13.48 12.55 -36.91
C ASN A 769 -13.33 13.29 -35.57
N THR A 770 -12.11 13.33 -35.04
CA THR A 770 -11.78 14.07 -33.81
C THR A 770 -12.28 15.51 -33.90
N LYS A 771 -12.94 15.97 -32.83
CA LYS A 771 -13.40 17.35 -32.68
C LYS A 771 -12.69 18.00 -31.51
N GLU A 772 -12.11 19.17 -31.77
CA GLU A 772 -11.45 19.98 -30.76
C GLU A 772 -12.11 21.36 -30.67
N LEU A 773 -12.25 21.84 -29.45
CA LEU A 773 -12.83 23.14 -29.16
C LEU A 773 -12.11 23.78 -27.97
N THR A 774 -11.58 24.99 -28.14
CA THR A 774 -11.02 25.75 -27.02
C THR A 774 -12.05 26.73 -26.47
N ILE A 775 -12.41 26.57 -25.19
CA ILE A 775 -13.24 27.52 -24.46
C ILE A 775 -12.37 28.43 -23.57
N VAL A 776 -12.77 29.69 -23.47
CA VAL A 776 -12.15 30.70 -22.59
C VAL A 776 -13.19 31.13 -21.57
N VAL A 777 -13.01 30.67 -20.34
CA VAL A 777 -13.95 30.89 -19.23
C VAL A 777 -13.48 32.10 -18.43
N THR A 778 -14.37 33.08 -18.26
CA THR A 778 -14.14 34.28 -17.44
C THR A 778 -15.28 34.51 -16.46
N SER A 779 -15.04 35.32 -15.42
CA SER A 779 -16.11 35.80 -14.53
C SER A 779 -17.28 36.54 -15.22
N GLU A 780 -17.17 36.94 -16.50
CA GLU A 780 -18.24 37.59 -17.26
C GLU A 780 -18.99 36.63 -18.21
N GLY A 781 -18.47 35.42 -18.44
CA GLY A 781 -19.02 34.43 -19.39
C GLY A 781 -17.95 33.51 -19.99
N THR A 782 -18.41 32.54 -20.77
CA THR A 782 -17.57 31.59 -21.51
C THR A 782 -17.80 31.74 -23.02
N ASP A 783 -16.71 31.98 -23.75
CA ASP A 783 -16.70 32.12 -25.21
C ASP A 783 -15.70 31.14 -25.83
N LEU A 784 -15.74 30.94 -27.15
CA LEU A 784 -14.69 30.22 -27.87
C LEU A 784 -13.42 31.07 -28.01
N GLU A 785 -12.26 30.44 -28.11
CA GLU A 785 -10.98 31.14 -28.29
C GLU A 785 -10.97 32.07 -29.52
N ASP A 786 -11.67 31.68 -30.59
CA ASP A 786 -11.82 32.46 -31.81
C ASP A 786 -12.75 33.69 -31.66
N GLY A 787 -13.40 33.83 -30.50
CA GLY A 787 -14.31 34.93 -30.16
C GLY A 787 -15.74 34.76 -30.66
N ASP A 788 -16.11 33.55 -31.07
CA ASP A 788 -17.47 33.14 -31.43
C ASP A 788 -18.23 32.61 -30.18
N ASP A 789 -19.56 32.68 -30.23
CA ASP A 789 -20.43 32.15 -29.17
C ASP A 789 -20.36 30.60 -29.14
N LEU A 790 -20.62 29.99 -27.97
CA LEU A 790 -20.72 28.53 -27.85
C LEU A 790 -21.80 27.96 -28.80
N PRO A 791 -21.62 26.75 -29.36
CA PRO A 791 -22.66 26.10 -30.14
C PRO A 791 -23.77 25.59 -29.20
N VAL A 792 -24.86 26.35 -29.08
CA VAL A 792 -25.98 26.07 -28.17
C VAL A 792 -27.11 25.35 -28.89
N ASP A 793 -27.78 24.43 -28.21
CA ASP A 793 -29.08 23.85 -28.60
C ASP A 793 -30.07 24.16 -27.47
N THR A 794 -30.96 25.13 -27.69
CA THR A 794 -31.83 25.70 -26.65
C THR A 794 -33.01 24.80 -26.30
N ASP A 795 -33.50 23.97 -27.21
CA ASP A 795 -34.67 23.12 -26.99
C ASP A 795 -34.36 21.61 -26.92
N GLY A 796 -33.13 21.23 -27.25
CA GLY A 796 -32.57 19.90 -27.03
C GLY A 796 -32.99 18.88 -28.08
N ASP A 797 -33.23 19.31 -29.32
CA ASP A 797 -33.61 18.41 -30.42
C ASP A 797 -32.43 17.87 -31.25
N GLY A 798 -31.20 18.28 -30.90
CA GLY A 798 -29.97 17.84 -31.53
C GLY A 798 -29.47 18.75 -32.66
N VAL A 799 -30.17 19.84 -32.96
CA VAL A 799 -29.75 20.86 -33.95
C VAL A 799 -29.35 22.14 -33.22
N ILE A 800 -28.16 22.67 -33.50
CA ILE A 800 -27.70 23.90 -32.83
C ILE A 800 -28.54 25.11 -33.27
N ASP A 801 -28.80 26.05 -32.37
CA ASP A 801 -29.61 27.26 -32.57
C ASP A 801 -29.21 28.08 -33.81
N SER A 802 -27.94 27.99 -34.22
CA SER A 802 -27.42 28.69 -35.40
C SER A 802 -27.79 28.03 -36.74
N GLU A 803 -28.12 26.75 -36.69
CA GLU A 803 -28.53 25.90 -37.82
C GLU A 803 -30.04 25.58 -37.77
N ASP A 804 -30.68 25.80 -36.63
CA ASP A 804 -32.11 25.57 -36.39
C ASP A 804 -32.98 26.79 -36.80
N ALA A 805 -34.02 26.55 -37.61
CA ALA A 805 -35.02 27.55 -37.99
C ALA A 805 -35.99 27.89 -36.85
N PHE A 806 -36.21 26.98 -35.90
CA PHE A 806 -37.04 27.15 -34.70
C PHE A 806 -36.30 26.75 -33.41
N PRO A 807 -35.29 27.55 -32.96
CA PRO A 807 -34.44 27.26 -31.78
C PRO A 807 -35.10 27.15 -30.40
N ASN A 808 -36.42 27.04 -30.31
CA ASN A 808 -37.16 26.95 -29.05
C ASN A 808 -38.34 25.95 -29.14
N ASP A 809 -38.43 25.18 -30.21
CA ASP A 809 -39.44 24.15 -30.45
C ASP A 809 -38.78 22.84 -30.91
N ALA A 810 -38.46 21.96 -29.95
CA ALA A 810 -37.79 20.68 -30.18
C ALA A 810 -38.55 19.67 -31.08
N THR A 811 -39.68 20.07 -31.66
CA THR A 811 -40.42 19.29 -32.65
C THR A 811 -40.26 19.83 -34.07
N GLU A 812 -39.48 20.88 -34.28
CA GLU A 812 -39.28 21.57 -35.55
C GLU A 812 -37.86 22.12 -35.66
N SER A 813 -37.10 21.70 -36.66
CA SER A 813 -35.74 22.23 -36.89
C SER A 813 -35.55 22.91 -38.25
N ASP A 814 -36.44 22.64 -39.21
CA ASP A 814 -36.33 23.08 -40.60
C ASP A 814 -37.56 23.91 -41.07
N ASP A 815 -37.32 24.98 -41.83
CA ASP A 815 -38.32 25.79 -42.56
C ASP A 815 -37.92 25.88 -44.04
N CYS A 816 -38.21 24.84 -44.81
CA CYS A 816 -37.62 24.70 -46.14
C CYS A 816 -38.17 25.71 -47.16
N ASP A 817 -39.41 26.19 -46.99
CA ASP A 817 -40.01 27.18 -47.88
C ASP A 817 -39.93 28.63 -47.33
N GLY A 818 -39.45 28.79 -46.10
CA GLY A 818 -39.12 30.05 -45.46
C GLY A 818 -40.36 30.86 -45.05
N ASP A 819 -41.49 30.18 -44.82
CA ASP A 819 -42.75 30.83 -44.48
C ASP A 819 -42.96 31.06 -42.97
N GLY A 820 -42.08 30.49 -42.15
CA GLY A 820 -42.05 30.59 -40.70
C GLY A 820 -42.93 29.57 -39.96
N ILE A 821 -43.35 28.49 -40.62
CA ILE A 821 -43.97 27.29 -40.04
C ILE A 821 -43.02 26.12 -40.26
N GLY A 822 -42.74 25.33 -39.23
CA GLY A 822 -41.81 24.21 -39.35
C GLY A 822 -42.37 23.08 -40.20
N ASN A 823 -41.46 22.33 -40.85
CA ASN A 823 -41.82 21.28 -41.80
C ASN A 823 -42.72 20.18 -41.18
N ASN A 824 -42.62 19.89 -39.87
CA ASN A 824 -43.45 18.84 -39.23
C ASN A 824 -44.89 19.30 -38.97
N ALA A 825 -45.13 20.62 -38.87
CA ALA A 825 -46.42 21.25 -38.66
C ALA A 825 -47.02 21.83 -39.96
N ASP A 826 -46.23 21.96 -41.02
CA ASP A 826 -46.69 22.44 -42.32
C ASP A 826 -47.26 21.32 -43.20
N ASP A 827 -48.60 21.29 -43.30
CA ASP A 827 -49.33 20.36 -44.18
C ASP A 827 -49.21 20.72 -45.69
N ASP A 828 -48.59 21.87 -46.06
CA ASP A 828 -48.49 22.40 -47.44
C ASP A 828 -47.03 22.40 -48.00
N ASP A 829 -46.13 21.57 -47.46
CA ASP A 829 -44.66 21.44 -47.70
C ASP A 829 -44.18 21.06 -49.13
N ALA A 830 -45.04 21.16 -50.15
CA ALA A 830 -44.87 20.60 -51.49
C ALA A 830 -43.68 21.14 -52.31
N VAL A 831 -42.84 21.98 -51.70
CA VAL A 831 -41.60 22.51 -52.26
C VAL A 831 -40.38 21.67 -51.90
N CYS A 832 -40.44 20.80 -50.88
CA CYS A 832 -39.25 20.12 -50.36
C CYS A 832 -39.30 18.59 -50.19
N ASP A 833 -40.45 17.92 -50.29
CA ASP A 833 -40.47 16.45 -50.37
C ASP A 833 -40.47 15.94 -51.84
N PRO A 834 -39.44 15.19 -52.30
CA PRO A 834 -39.52 14.44 -53.55
C PRO A 834 -40.56 13.30 -53.53
N ASN A 835 -41.08 12.92 -52.35
CA ASN A 835 -41.96 11.79 -52.12
C ASN A 835 -43.42 12.13 -51.73
N ASP A 836 -43.80 13.35 -51.34
CA ASP A 836 -45.20 13.67 -51.03
C ASP A 836 -46.04 14.11 -52.25
N TYR A 837 -46.57 13.08 -52.89
CA TYR A 837 -47.87 13.00 -53.57
C TYR A 837 -48.25 14.02 -54.66
N LEU A 838 -47.65 13.87 -55.84
CA LEU A 838 -48.39 14.11 -57.09
C LEU A 838 -49.46 13.01 -57.28
N GLY A 839 -50.72 13.35 -57.02
CA GLY A 839 -51.88 12.50 -57.29
C GLY A 839 -51.97 11.96 -58.74
N PRO A 840 -52.82 10.94 -58.96
CA PRO A 840 -52.47 9.73 -59.69
C PRO A 840 -52.62 9.87 -61.20
N SER A 841 -51.52 10.16 -61.91
CA SER A 841 -51.24 9.66 -63.26
C SER A 841 -49.99 10.32 -63.86
N GLY A 842 -48.89 9.57 -63.95
CA GLY A 842 -47.71 9.94 -64.73
C GLY A 842 -47.13 8.68 -65.40
N PRO A 843 -47.01 8.63 -66.74
CA PRO A 843 -46.74 7.42 -67.48
C PRO A 843 -45.23 7.18 -67.54
N ASP A 844 -44.80 5.96 -67.27
CA ASP A 844 -43.68 5.26 -67.94
C ASP A 844 -43.05 4.17 -67.06
N ALA A 845 -43.62 3.84 -65.89
CA ALA A 845 -43.31 2.57 -65.22
C ALA A 845 -43.89 1.40 -66.03
N VAL A 846 -43.02 0.58 -66.59
CA VAL A 846 -43.34 -0.70 -67.22
C VAL A 846 -42.88 -1.77 -66.23
N PRO A 847 -43.77 -2.29 -65.36
CA PRO A 847 -43.39 -3.35 -64.43
C PRO A 847 -43.12 -4.66 -65.19
N GLY A 848 -42.07 -5.38 -64.78
CA GLY A 848 -41.74 -6.71 -65.26
C GLY A 848 -40.32 -7.15 -64.88
N CYS A 849 -40.00 -8.43 -65.08
CA CYS A 849 -38.69 -8.97 -64.73
C CYS A 849 -37.54 -8.26 -65.49
N MET A 850 -36.63 -7.60 -64.75
CA MET A 850 -35.48 -6.88 -65.30
C MET A 850 -34.20 -7.73 -65.41
N ASP A 851 -34.21 -8.96 -64.89
CA ASP A 851 -33.06 -9.87 -64.98
C ASP A 851 -33.00 -10.55 -66.35
N SER A 852 -31.96 -10.23 -67.14
CA SER A 852 -31.74 -10.80 -68.47
C SER A 852 -31.54 -12.31 -68.54
N THR A 853 -31.32 -12.98 -67.39
CA THR A 853 -31.14 -14.42 -67.27
C THR A 853 -32.45 -15.18 -66.98
N ALA A 854 -33.51 -14.47 -66.58
CA ALA A 854 -34.83 -15.04 -66.35
C ALA A 854 -35.56 -15.35 -67.66
N LEU A 855 -36.42 -16.37 -67.65
CA LEU A 855 -37.19 -16.79 -68.83
C LEU A 855 -38.22 -15.77 -69.29
N ASN A 856 -38.69 -14.91 -68.38
CA ASN A 856 -39.67 -13.86 -68.63
C ASN A 856 -39.07 -12.44 -68.53
N TYR A 857 -37.75 -12.31 -68.79
CA TYR A 857 -37.09 -11.02 -68.92
C TYR A 857 -37.83 -10.08 -69.89
N ASN A 858 -38.11 -8.86 -69.43
CA ASN A 858 -38.70 -7.80 -70.24
C ASN A 858 -37.73 -6.62 -70.36
N SER A 859 -37.13 -6.45 -71.53
CA SER A 859 -36.18 -5.35 -71.80
C SER A 859 -36.81 -3.95 -71.83
N ALA A 860 -38.14 -3.86 -71.81
CA ALA A 860 -38.86 -2.59 -71.69
C ALA A 860 -39.26 -2.30 -70.25
N ALA A 861 -39.05 -3.24 -69.32
CA ALA A 861 -39.32 -3.01 -67.91
C ALA A 861 -38.24 -2.11 -67.30
N ASN A 862 -38.68 -1.09 -66.58
CA ASN A 862 -37.84 -0.18 -65.82
C ASN A 862 -38.12 -0.25 -64.31
N GLU A 863 -38.96 -1.21 -63.90
CA GLU A 863 -39.27 -1.50 -62.52
C GLU A 863 -39.46 -3.02 -62.36
N ASN A 864 -38.68 -3.65 -61.47
CA ASN A 864 -38.73 -5.10 -61.26
C ASN A 864 -39.90 -5.43 -60.32
N ASP A 865 -40.90 -6.15 -60.83
CA ASP A 865 -42.12 -6.48 -60.10
C ASP A 865 -42.04 -7.82 -59.34
N GLY A 866 -40.84 -8.39 -59.22
CA GLY A 866 -40.60 -9.64 -58.49
C GLY A 866 -41.13 -10.89 -59.21
N THR A 867 -41.52 -10.78 -60.48
CA THR A 867 -42.14 -11.90 -61.23
C THR A 867 -41.13 -12.78 -61.99
N CYS A 868 -39.81 -12.60 -61.81
CA CYS A 868 -38.79 -13.35 -62.55
C CYS A 868 -38.95 -14.88 -62.41
N GLU A 869 -39.16 -15.58 -63.53
CA GLU A 869 -39.28 -17.04 -63.60
C GLU A 869 -37.99 -17.64 -64.15
N TYR A 870 -37.38 -18.55 -63.39
CA TYR A 870 -36.21 -19.30 -63.79
C TYR A 870 -36.59 -20.76 -64.09
N ALA A 871 -35.90 -21.39 -65.04
CA ALA A 871 -36.12 -22.80 -65.35
C ALA A 871 -35.60 -23.67 -64.20
N GLU A 872 -36.51 -24.25 -63.42
CA GLU A 872 -36.17 -25.30 -62.44
C GLU A 872 -36.10 -26.71 -63.05
N ASP A 873 -35.34 -27.55 -62.33
CA ASP A 873 -35.08 -28.98 -62.44
C ASP A 873 -34.10 -29.48 -63.52
N ASN A 874 -32.92 -29.94 -63.07
CA ASN A 874 -32.84 -31.29 -62.48
C ASN A 874 -31.44 -31.64 -61.91
N THR A 875 -31.33 -31.74 -60.57
CA THR A 875 -30.96 -32.95 -59.77
C THR A 875 -29.68 -33.79 -60.07
N PRO A 876 -29.31 -34.82 -59.25
CA PRO A 876 -29.01 -34.89 -57.80
C PRO A 876 -27.79 -35.83 -57.50
N ILE A 877 -27.48 -36.15 -56.23
CA ILE A 877 -27.29 -37.51 -55.64
C ILE A 877 -26.44 -37.48 -54.33
N ASN A 878 -27.09 -37.86 -53.21
CA ASN A 878 -26.72 -38.78 -52.10
C ASN A 878 -25.24 -39.10 -51.81
N ASN A 879 -24.79 -39.29 -50.55
CA ASN A 879 -25.35 -40.21 -49.55
C ASN A 879 -24.63 -40.06 -48.19
N GLY A 880 -25.34 -40.25 -47.06
CA GLY A 880 -24.79 -41.02 -45.93
C GLY A 880 -24.84 -40.45 -44.50
N ASN A 881 -25.96 -40.77 -43.81
CA ASN A 881 -25.98 -41.53 -42.53
C ASN A 881 -25.89 -40.83 -41.15
N GLN A 882 -27.00 -40.97 -40.38
CA GLN A 882 -27.13 -41.21 -38.91
C GLN A 882 -26.70 -40.12 -37.90
N THR A 883 -27.31 -39.85 -36.73
CA THR A 883 -28.57 -40.18 -36.02
C THR A 883 -28.67 -39.33 -34.74
N ASN A 884 -29.91 -38.98 -34.36
CA ASN A 884 -30.50 -38.66 -33.05
C ASN A 884 -29.76 -38.85 -31.68
N THR A 885 -29.92 -37.83 -30.83
CA THR A 885 -30.41 -37.77 -29.41
C THR A 885 -29.63 -38.35 -28.21
N THR A 886 -29.47 -37.47 -27.20
CA THR A 886 -29.59 -37.60 -25.72
C THR A 886 -28.64 -38.49 -24.91
N GLY A 887 -28.00 -37.86 -23.91
CA GLY A 887 -28.18 -38.24 -22.50
C GLY A 887 -27.00 -38.87 -21.76
N ASP A 888 -26.60 -38.17 -20.69
CA ASP A 888 -26.34 -38.68 -19.33
C ASP A 888 -24.91 -39.04 -18.88
N GLN A 889 -24.74 -38.76 -17.58
CA GLN A 889 -23.57 -38.61 -16.69
C GLN A 889 -22.73 -39.86 -16.39
N THR A 890 -21.51 -39.61 -15.90
CA THR A 890 -20.77 -40.26 -14.76
C THR A 890 -19.38 -39.59 -14.70
N GLU A 891 -18.99 -38.79 -13.69
CA GLU A 891 -18.56 -39.06 -12.29
C GLU A 891 -17.28 -39.93 -12.10
N GLU A 892 -16.39 -39.39 -11.24
CA GLU A 892 -15.23 -39.94 -10.48
C GLU A 892 -13.81 -40.04 -11.12
N GLY A 893 -12.90 -39.14 -10.68
CA GLY A 893 -11.93 -39.42 -9.60
C GLY A 893 -10.41 -39.54 -9.93
N GLY A 894 -9.58 -38.78 -9.18
CA GLY A 894 -8.11 -38.93 -8.97
C GLY A 894 -7.30 -37.71 -9.45
N SER A 895 -6.91 -36.76 -8.57
CA SER A 895 -5.61 -36.66 -7.84
C SER A 895 -4.44 -36.44 -8.82
N ASP A 896 -3.64 -35.37 -8.73
CA ASP A 896 -2.66 -34.97 -7.70
C ASP A 896 -2.45 -33.42 -7.88
N GLU A 897 -2.36 -32.56 -6.85
CA GLU A 897 -1.13 -32.19 -6.08
C GLU A 897 0.01 -31.77 -7.05
N GLU A 898 0.63 -30.58 -7.06
CA GLU A 898 0.99 -29.54 -6.07
C GLU A 898 1.26 -28.24 -6.88
N SER A 899 0.94 -27.00 -6.49
CA SER A 899 1.55 -26.15 -5.44
C SER A 899 3.08 -26.18 -5.38
N SER A 900 3.72 -25.10 -5.77
CA SER A 900 4.96 -24.69 -5.11
C SER A 900 4.91 -23.18 -5.00
N SER A 901 4.97 -22.73 -3.73
CA SER A 901 5.19 -21.42 -3.10
C SER A 901 6.66 -20.99 -2.95
N SER A 902 7.06 -19.73 -3.16
CA SER A 902 8.24 -19.13 -2.49
C SER A 902 8.24 -17.60 -2.55
N SER A 903 8.28 -17.04 -1.34
CA SER A 903 8.48 -15.70 -0.79
C SER A 903 8.95 -14.51 -1.63
N GLY A 904 8.38 -13.34 -1.31
CA GLY A 904 9.08 -12.45 -0.38
C GLY A 904 10.02 -11.40 -0.97
N SER A 905 9.63 -10.71 -2.03
CA SER A 905 9.98 -9.30 -2.23
C SER A 905 9.08 -8.66 -3.29
N ASN A 906 8.68 -7.42 -3.03
CA ASN A 906 7.98 -6.48 -3.93
C ASN A 906 6.45 -6.58 -4.04
N MET A 907 5.76 -6.07 -3.01
CA MET A 907 4.39 -5.53 -3.15
C MET A 907 4.36 -4.18 -3.94
N VAL A 908 5.36 -3.91 -4.79
CA VAL A 908 5.48 -2.65 -5.58
C VAL A 908 5.24 -2.86 -7.09
N THR A 909 5.05 -4.10 -7.57
CA THR A 909 5.21 -4.36 -9.02
C THR A 909 3.94 -4.74 -9.83
N ILE A 910 2.75 -4.90 -9.22
CA ILE A 910 1.54 -5.43 -9.94
C ILE A 910 0.49 -4.37 -10.32
N GLY A 911 0.88 -3.16 -10.76
CA GLY A 911 -0.13 -2.20 -11.19
C GLY A 911 0.43 -0.98 -11.92
N ILE A 912 0.97 -1.16 -13.11
CA ILE A 912 1.88 -0.18 -13.75
C ILE A 912 1.21 1.16 -14.14
N ALA A 913 -0.09 1.40 -13.90
CA ALA A 913 -0.75 2.68 -14.19
C ALA A 913 -1.50 3.32 -13.02
N ALA A 914 -2.60 2.68 -12.58
CA ALA A 914 -3.36 3.13 -11.42
C ALA A 914 -2.61 2.84 -10.11
N GLY A 915 -1.90 1.71 -10.06
CA GLY A 915 -0.98 1.37 -8.99
C GLY A 915 0.24 2.29 -8.93
N VAL A 916 0.70 2.93 -10.01
CA VAL A 916 1.81 3.91 -9.93
C VAL A 916 1.37 5.21 -9.25
N VAL A 917 0.15 5.71 -9.49
CA VAL A 917 -0.35 6.90 -8.77
C VAL A 917 -0.59 6.59 -7.29
N ILE A 918 -1.12 5.41 -6.98
CA ILE A 918 -1.48 5.01 -5.62
C ILE A 918 -0.26 4.51 -4.85
N ALA A 919 0.64 3.73 -5.43
CA ALA A 919 1.95 3.40 -4.86
C ALA A 919 2.88 4.61 -4.85
N ALA A 920 2.73 5.60 -5.73
CA ALA A 920 3.38 6.89 -5.54
C ALA A 920 2.76 7.64 -4.36
N MET A 921 1.44 7.64 -4.14
CA MET A 921 0.82 8.34 -2.99
C MET A 921 0.96 7.60 -1.65
N LEU A 922 0.87 6.28 -1.62
CA LEU A 922 1.18 5.39 -0.50
C LEU A 922 2.68 5.35 -0.29
N GLY A 923 3.48 5.30 -1.36
CA GLY A 923 4.93 5.49 -1.32
C GLY A 923 5.31 6.89 -0.86
N ILE A 924 4.56 7.95 -1.16
CA ILE A 924 4.73 9.30 -0.59
C ILE A 924 4.31 9.31 0.87
N THR A 925 3.25 8.58 1.25
CA THR A 925 2.83 8.47 2.66
C THR A 925 3.89 7.72 3.46
N ALA A 926 4.38 6.59 2.93
CA ALA A 926 5.49 5.81 3.44
C ALA A 926 6.81 6.59 3.38
N VAL A 927 7.06 7.42 2.38
CA VAL A 927 8.24 8.31 2.26
C VAL A 927 8.11 9.51 3.18
N VAL A 928 6.92 10.02 3.48
CA VAL A 928 6.67 11.05 4.51
C VAL A 928 6.86 10.43 5.90
N LEU A 929 6.43 9.18 6.10
CA LEU A 929 6.64 8.39 7.33
C LEU A 929 8.10 7.91 7.47
N TYR A 930 8.79 7.63 6.37
CA TYR A 930 10.19 7.17 6.29
C TYR A 930 11.18 8.33 6.30
N MET A 931 10.85 9.48 5.70
CA MET A 931 11.58 10.74 5.89
C MET A 931 11.52 11.19 7.35
N ARG A 932 10.41 10.89 8.04
CA ARG A 932 10.31 11.01 9.50
C ARG A 932 11.28 10.10 10.25
N GLY A 933 11.71 8.98 9.67
CA GLY A 933 12.75 8.10 10.20
C GLY A 933 14.17 8.36 9.66
N ARG A 934 14.38 9.37 8.79
CA ARG A 934 15.66 9.57 8.08
C ARG A 934 16.35 10.93 8.24
N SER A 935 15.77 11.91 8.93
CA SER A 935 16.53 13.11 9.30
C SER A 935 17.28 12.85 10.60
N ASP A 936 18.60 13.03 10.59
CA ASP A 936 19.45 13.13 11.78
C ASP A 936 18.67 13.70 12.98
N GLU A 937 18.73 13.00 14.12
CA GLU A 937 17.90 13.16 15.33
C GLU A 937 17.93 14.52 16.05
N ASP A 938 18.48 15.57 15.42
CA ASP A 938 18.99 16.76 16.13
C ASP A 938 18.23 18.09 15.92
N ASP A 939 17.20 18.21 15.05
CA ASP A 939 16.61 19.55 14.75
C ASP A 939 15.07 19.73 14.94
N TRP A 940 14.34 18.82 15.59
CA TRP A 940 12.88 18.95 15.82
C TRP A 940 12.46 19.35 17.25
N ALA A 941 13.07 20.36 17.88
CA ALA A 941 12.64 20.79 19.23
C ALA A 941 12.71 22.29 19.58
N GLU A 942 12.56 23.23 18.63
CA GLU A 942 12.28 24.63 18.97
C GLU A 942 11.02 25.20 18.27
N GLU A 943 9.87 25.02 18.94
CA GLU A 943 8.54 25.69 18.82
C GLU A 943 7.48 25.17 17.82
N PRO A 944 6.25 24.95 18.35
CA PRO A 944 5.15 25.86 17.96
C PRO A 944 4.31 26.31 19.17
N VAL A 945 4.81 27.26 19.98
CA VAL A 945 4.04 27.82 21.12
C VAL A 945 3.02 28.90 20.69
N ASN A 946 2.63 29.00 19.42
CA ASN A 946 1.74 30.09 18.95
C ASN A 946 0.52 29.69 18.11
N MET A 947 0.13 28.41 18.05
CA MET A 947 -1.06 28.00 17.28
C MET A 947 -2.39 28.11 18.03
N ILE A 948 -2.40 28.57 19.29
CA ILE A 948 -3.65 28.96 19.97
C ILE A 948 -3.76 30.48 19.96
N ALA A 949 -4.56 31.01 19.03
CA ALA A 949 -5.22 32.29 19.30
C ALA A 949 -6.03 32.11 20.58
N ALA A 950 -5.55 32.74 21.65
CA ALA A 950 -6.17 32.75 22.97
C ALA A 950 -7.64 33.19 22.90
N GLN A 951 -8.57 32.24 22.75
CA GLN A 951 -9.94 32.37 23.22
C GLN A 951 -10.65 31.01 23.34
N ASP A 952 -10.73 30.60 24.60
CA ASP A 952 -11.75 29.74 25.22
C ASP A 952 -11.80 28.24 24.89
N ARG A 953 -11.14 27.51 25.80
CA ARG A 953 -11.57 26.21 26.36
C ARG A 953 -13.10 26.06 26.33
N MET A 954 -13.57 24.89 25.88
CA MET A 954 -14.70 24.13 26.40
C MET A 954 -15.16 23.19 25.30
N PHE A 955 -14.97 21.88 25.39
CA PHE A 955 -15.97 20.90 24.93
C PHE A 955 -15.75 19.55 25.63
N ASP A 956 -16.19 19.49 26.90
CA ASP A 956 -16.88 18.30 27.40
C ASP A 956 -18.33 18.35 26.88
N SER A 957 -18.83 17.20 26.41
CA SER A 957 -20.21 16.84 26.07
C SER A 957 -20.82 17.25 24.71
N GLY A 958 -20.94 16.26 23.82
CA GLY A 958 -22.08 15.99 22.91
C GLY A 958 -22.60 17.09 21.95
N PRO A 959 -23.41 16.73 20.93
CA PRO A 959 -23.81 17.66 19.87
C PRO A 959 -24.57 18.88 20.42
N SER A 960 -24.00 20.06 20.20
CA SER A 960 -24.29 21.34 20.86
C SER A 960 -25.56 22.05 20.36
N GLY A 961 -26.67 21.31 20.17
CA GLY A 961 -27.97 21.93 19.95
C GLY A 961 -28.92 21.19 19.00
N PRO A 962 -30.13 21.74 18.77
CA PRO A 962 -31.09 21.16 17.85
C PRO A 962 -30.65 21.32 16.40
N THR A 963 -30.87 20.29 15.58
CA THR A 963 -30.50 20.32 14.17
C THR A 963 -31.35 21.34 13.37
N PRO A 964 -30.81 21.92 12.27
CA PRO A 964 -31.53 22.94 11.49
C PRO A 964 -32.88 22.49 10.94
N THR A 965 -33.10 21.17 10.78
CA THR A 965 -34.33 20.57 10.24
C THR A 965 -35.43 20.37 11.29
N MET A 966 -35.12 20.44 12.59
CA MET A 966 -36.12 20.35 13.66
C MET A 966 -37.08 21.55 13.63
N ARG A 967 -38.36 21.32 13.92
CA ARG A 967 -39.39 22.38 13.94
C ARG A 967 -39.87 22.65 15.36
N GLY A 968 -40.01 23.92 15.71
CA GLY A 968 -40.46 24.38 17.01
C GLY A 968 -41.90 24.87 17.03
N GLU A 969 -42.37 25.26 18.21
CA GLU A 969 -43.66 25.92 18.40
C GLU A 969 -43.49 27.45 18.40
N MET A 970 -44.44 28.19 17.85
CA MET A 970 -44.38 29.65 17.85
C MET A 970 -44.79 30.23 19.22
N GLN A 971 -43.89 30.93 19.90
CA GLN A 971 -44.17 31.72 21.11
C GLN A 971 -43.58 33.14 21.01
N ASP A 972 -44.36 34.15 21.41
CA ASP A 972 -43.97 35.57 21.41
C ASP A 972 -43.33 36.12 20.11
N GLY A 973 -43.66 35.49 18.97
CA GLY A 973 -43.19 35.89 17.63
C GLY A 973 -41.95 35.16 17.14
N TYR A 974 -41.41 34.21 17.91
CA TYR A 974 -40.26 33.37 17.56
C TYR A 974 -40.67 31.89 17.50
N GLU A 975 -40.05 31.13 16.60
CA GLU A 975 -40.18 29.66 16.59
C GLU A 975 -39.24 29.10 17.65
N VAL A 976 -39.75 28.38 18.64
CA VAL A 976 -38.99 27.93 19.81
C VAL A 976 -39.17 26.44 20.07
N LEU A 977 -38.13 25.79 20.58
CA LEU A 977 -38.22 24.40 21.03
C LEU A 977 -37.30 24.16 22.23
N GLU A 978 -37.64 23.16 23.04
CA GLU A 978 -36.81 22.71 24.16
C GLU A 978 -35.97 21.52 23.69
N TYR A 979 -34.64 21.60 23.81
CA TYR A 979 -33.72 20.54 23.37
C TYR A 979 -32.64 20.23 24.42
N PRO A 980 -32.43 18.95 24.76
CA PRO A 980 -33.33 17.81 24.51
C PRO A 980 -34.71 18.03 25.15
N ALA A 981 -35.77 17.39 24.65
CA ALA A 981 -37.12 17.62 25.16
C ALA A 981 -37.21 17.34 26.67
N GLY A 982 -37.67 18.32 27.45
CA GLY A 982 -37.73 18.26 28.92
C GLY A 982 -36.45 18.63 29.67
N SER A 983 -35.41 19.16 28.99
CA SER A 983 -34.15 19.60 29.60
C SER A 983 -34.26 20.91 30.41
N GLY A 984 -35.25 21.74 30.12
CA GLY A 984 -35.36 23.12 30.59
C GLY A 984 -34.60 24.14 29.74
N SER A 985 -33.78 23.70 28.77
CA SER A 985 -33.05 24.56 27.83
C SER A 985 -33.89 24.85 26.60
N TRP A 986 -34.28 26.12 26.44
CA TRP A 986 -35.09 26.58 25.33
C TRP A 986 -34.21 27.18 24.25
N TRP A 987 -34.56 26.94 23.00
CA TRP A 987 -33.90 27.45 21.82
C TRP A 987 -34.91 28.19 20.97
N TYR A 988 -34.52 29.29 20.33
CA TYR A 988 -35.33 30.00 19.36
C TYR A 988 -34.63 30.06 18.01
N ARG A 989 -35.40 30.01 16.92
CA ARG A 989 -34.86 30.13 15.57
C ARG A 989 -34.63 31.59 15.26
N ASP A 990 -33.38 31.95 14.99
CA ASP A 990 -33.02 33.30 14.60
C ASP A 990 -33.58 33.62 13.20
N SER A 991 -34.28 34.74 13.08
CA SER A 991 -34.99 35.10 11.85
C SER A 991 -34.10 35.54 10.69
N ALA A 992 -32.81 35.84 10.94
CA ALA A 992 -31.87 36.29 9.93
C ALA A 992 -30.99 35.15 9.39
N SER A 993 -30.54 34.27 10.28
CA SER A 993 -29.65 33.14 9.98
C SER A 993 -30.36 31.80 9.83
N GLY A 994 -31.60 31.65 10.33
CA GLY A 994 -32.35 30.39 10.29
C GLY A 994 -31.84 29.30 11.23
N LYS A 995 -30.76 29.56 12.00
CA LYS A 995 -30.17 28.64 12.97
C LYS A 995 -30.89 28.69 14.32
N TRP A 996 -30.80 27.61 15.08
CA TRP A 996 -31.26 27.55 16.47
C TRP A 996 -30.26 28.26 17.38
N VAL A 997 -30.76 29.17 18.21
CA VAL A 997 -29.97 29.91 19.20
C VAL A 997 -30.56 29.65 20.58
N GLU A 998 -29.72 29.30 21.55
CA GLU A 998 -30.18 29.04 22.92
C GLU A 998 -30.74 30.33 23.54
N TRP A 999 -31.91 30.21 24.16
CA TRP A 999 -32.60 31.26 24.87
C TRP A 999 -32.03 31.36 26.29
N VAL A 1000 -30.93 32.12 26.42
CA VAL A 1000 -30.23 32.38 27.70
C VAL A 1000 -31.06 33.20 28.69
#